data_AF-A0A1G0H7Z1-F1
#
_entry.id   AF-A0A1G0H7Z1-F1
#
_cell.length_a   1.000
_cell.length_b   1.000
_cell.length_c   1.000
_cell.angle_alpha   90.00
_cell.angle_beta   90.00
_cell.angle_gamma   90.00
#
_symmetry.space_group_name_H-M   'P 1'
#
loop_
_entity.id
_entity.type
_entity.pdbx_description
1 polymer ?
#
loop_
_entity_poly.entity_id
_entity_poly.type
_entity_poly.pdbx_seq_one_letter_code
_entity_poly.pdbx_strand_id
1 'polypeptide(L)'
;MKQIIQNYKTGKVSLEDVPVPRCGRKSILVRNCHSLISIGTEKATIELGKKSLLGKARARPDLVKRVIEKAKNEGILKTFSEAMGRLDTPTPLGYSAAGIVVEAGIEAHGFAPGDRVACIGQGFASHADYISIPVNLAVKLPESVSTEFAAFSMLGCIALHGIRMANLTFGVSVVVIGLGLLGQLTVQLLKAYGCRVFAFDINAEKTALAEKNGAAFADHNAESFENKIAACTKNEGVDAVIITAATQSSEPVDFAINLLRQKGKMVVVGVADIHPNRNELWLKEIELVVSKAAGPGSLMEPYEKDGIDYPIELARWSENRNLQEFVRLIENKLIDLSSLITQKYAINEAENVYDAFLQNKINNPVGMLFEYPNSLDIQRRLTLKSTSKKNKSNINISVVGAGLYGKAIFLPALQKMKNVHLNTLVTSSGVSANHNAKRFGFSACATDINEVLNDAETDALIALTPHSQHADFIIKAIENNKALLIEKPLCIDQSELNKMIDVYHAASEKPVIMIGHNRRYSPHALKMRLWLEKRINPAVMSLRVNAGKIPAEHWVHSDQQGRSRIVGEMTHFIDLMQYLLDEKPASVFAFRVSGDDKSIVNNDNLIATIQFNRGSVATLIYASEGNRAFNREYTEIFFDEKIITSSDFRVSELMAAKKSEKFKTSSQALGHSEEIAAFVHYALGEKNNYSFENEFITMQTAFAIEESLALKSAQSPER
;
A
#
# COMPACT_ATOMS: atom_id res chain seq x y z
N MET A 1 -20.01 -0.92 9.45
CA MET A 1 -20.01 0.47 8.95
C MET A 1 -20.26 0.46 7.45
N LYS A 2 -20.82 1.55 6.92
CA LYS A 2 -21.03 1.76 5.50
C LYS A 2 -19.83 2.47 4.89
N GLN A 3 -19.46 2.04 3.68
CA GLN A 3 -18.40 2.66 2.90
C GLN A 3 -18.72 2.61 1.42
N ILE A 4 -18.50 3.74 0.74
CA ILE A 4 -18.66 3.82 -0.71
C ILE A 4 -17.41 3.24 -1.37
N ILE A 5 -17.61 2.24 -2.22
CA ILE A 5 -16.56 1.63 -2.99
C ILE A 5 -16.87 1.66 -4.47
N GLN A 6 -15.81 1.69 -5.27
CA GLN A 6 -15.88 1.47 -6.70
C GLN A 6 -15.24 0.13 -7.03
N ASN A 7 -15.98 -0.74 -7.72
CA ASN A 7 -15.40 -1.93 -8.31
C ASN A 7 -14.58 -1.53 -9.54
N TYR A 8 -13.24 -1.58 -9.46
CA TYR A 8 -12.37 -1.12 -10.55
C TYR A 8 -12.56 -1.93 -11.84
N LYS A 9 -12.98 -3.19 -11.77
CA LYS A 9 -13.23 -4.04 -12.95
C LYS A 9 -14.45 -3.59 -13.75
N THR A 10 -15.56 -3.31 -13.06
CA THR A 10 -16.87 -2.98 -13.68
C THR A 10 -17.16 -1.49 -13.74
N GLY A 11 -16.47 -0.69 -12.95
CA GLY A 11 -16.76 0.73 -12.75
C GLY A 11 -18.02 1.02 -11.94
N LYS A 12 -18.70 -0.02 -11.40
CA LYS A 12 -19.88 0.15 -10.55
C LYS A 12 -19.49 0.75 -9.20
N VAL A 13 -20.22 1.78 -8.78
CA VAL A 13 -20.16 2.32 -7.42
C VAL A 13 -21.21 1.60 -6.58
N SER A 14 -20.85 1.18 -5.37
CA SER A 14 -21.79 0.60 -4.41
C SER A 14 -21.53 1.06 -2.98
N LEU A 15 -22.57 1.03 -2.17
CA LEU A 15 -22.49 1.23 -0.74
C LEU A 15 -22.44 -0.14 -0.04
N GLU A 16 -21.32 -0.48 0.58
CA GLU A 16 -21.13 -1.78 1.22
C GLU A 16 -21.04 -1.67 2.73
N ASP A 17 -21.56 -2.70 3.42
CA ASP A 17 -21.27 -2.95 4.82
C ASP A 17 -19.90 -3.64 4.95
N VAL A 18 -19.01 -2.97 5.68
CA VAL A 18 -17.65 -3.42 5.97
C VAL A 18 -17.34 -3.29 7.48
N PRO A 19 -16.41 -4.09 8.03
CA PRO A 19 -15.96 -3.90 9.40
C PRO A 19 -15.22 -2.56 9.57
N VAL A 20 -15.31 -1.97 10.77
CA VAL A 20 -14.63 -0.70 11.09
C VAL A 20 -13.10 -0.89 11.04
N PRO A 21 -12.33 -0.06 10.32
CA PRO A 21 -10.88 -0.22 10.23
C PRO A 21 -10.22 -0.09 11.61
N ARG A 22 -9.06 -0.74 11.78
CA ARG A 22 -8.28 -0.62 13.02
C ARG A 22 -7.57 0.74 13.07
N CYS A 23 -7.49 1.32 14.26
CA CYS A 23 -6.63 2.47 14.52
C CYS A 23 -5.16 2.05 14.50
N GLY A 24 -4.37 2.62 13.59
CA GLY A 24 -2.92 2.43 13.54
C GLY A 24 -2.21 3.13 14.70
N ARG A 25 -0.93 2.77 14.97
CA ARG A 25 -0.12 3.39 16.04
C ARG A 25 0.07 4.90 15.85
N LYS A 26 0.32 5.33 14.62
CA LYS A 26 0.47 6.74 14.19
C LYS A 26 -0.76 7.25 13.43
N SER A 27 -1.93 6.75 13.80
CA SER A 27 -3.18 7.11 13.15
C SER A 27 -4.25 7.37 14.20
N ILE A 28 -5.33 7.99 13.76
CA ILE A 28 -6.55 8.22 14.52
C ILE A 28 -7.71 7.54 13.80
N LEU A 29 -8.63 6.93 14.54
CA LEU A 29 -9.91 6.50 14.01
C LEU A 29 -10.89 7.65 14.17
N VAL A 30 -11.46 8.11 13.06
CA VAL A 30 -12.39 9.24 13.03
C VAL A 30 -13.76 8.73 12.59
N ARG A 31 -14.79 9.04 13.36
CA ARG A 31 -16.18 8.93 12.92
C ARG A 31 -16.49 10.14 12.06
N ASN A 32 -16.80 9.93 10.79
CA ASN A 32 -17.13 11.02 9.89
C ASN A 32 -18.42 11.72 10.35
N CYS A 33 -18.42 13.05 10.22
CA CYS A 33 -19.62 13.86 10.30
C CYS A 33 -20.02 14.33 8.90
N HIS A 34 -19.04 14.76 8.11
CA HIS A 34 -19.23 15.21 6.74
C HIS A 34 -18.07 14.76 5.86
N SER A 35 -18.35 14.49 4.59
CA SER A 35 -17.32 14.29 3.57
C SER A 35 -17.72 14.93 2.26
N LEU A 36 -16.76 15.52 1.56
CA LEU A 36 -16.99 16.29 0.35
C LEU A 36 -16.79 15.44 -0.91
N ILE A 37 -17.81 15.43 -1.77
CA ILE A 37 -17.78 14.81 -3.08
C ILE A 37 -17.06 15.75 -4.05
N SER A 38 -15.91 15.30 -4.57
CA SER A 38 -15.23 16.05 -5.63
C SER A 38 -15.63 15.53 -6.99
N ILE A 39 -16.66 16.17 -7.53
CA ILE A 39 -17.29 15.90 -8.83
C ILE A 39 -16.28 15.60 -9.94
N GLY A 40 -15.28 16.47 -10.13
CA GLY A 40 -14.31 16.32 -11.22
C GLY A 40 -13.44 15.06 -11.06
N THR A 41 -12.83 14.91 -9.89
CA THR A 41 -11.92 13.79 -9.59
C THR A 41 -12.65 12.45 -9.55
N GLU A 42 -13.82 12.40 -8.93
CA GLU A 42 -14.59 11.18 -8.78
C GLU A 42 -15.22 10.76 -10.10
N LYS A 43 -15.71 11.69 -10.92
CA LYS A 43 -16.16 11.37 -12.29
C LYS A 43 -15.05 10.75 -13.13
N ALA A 44 -13.85 11.34 -13.12
CA ALA A 44 -12.70 10.81 -13.85
C ALA A 44 -12.32 9.40 -13.36
N THR A 45 -12.37 9.18 -12.05
CA THR A 45 -12.11 7.87 -11.43
C THR A 45 -13.18 6.84 -11.86
N ILE A 46 -14.46 7.25 -11.89
CA ILE A 46 -15.58 6.40 -12.29
C ILE A 46 -15.50 6.03 -13.78
N GLU A 47 -15.31 7.01 -14.65
CA GLU A 47 -15.19 6.81 -16.09
C GLU A 47 -14.01 5.91 -16.45
N LEU A 48 -12.86 6.08 -15.80
CA LEU A 48 -11.71 5.19 -15.98
C LEU A 48 -12.04 3.74 -15.58
N GLY A 49 -12.77 3.54 -14.48
CA GLY A 49 -13.24 2.23 -14.02
C GLY A 49 -14.21 1.56 -15.00
N LYS A 50 -15.04 2.32 -15.73
CA LYS A 50 -15.97 1.79 -16.75
C LYS A 50 -15.31 1.41 -18.07
N LYS A 51 -14.08 1.86 -18.36
CA LYS A 51 -13.37 1.50 -19.59
C LYS A 51 -13.12 -0.02 -19.66
N SER A 52 -13.17 -0.58 -20.87
CA SER A 52 -12.75 -1.97 -21.12
C SER A 52 -11.29 -2.18 -20.71
N LEU A 53 -10.86 -3.43 -20.54
CA LEU A 53 -9.45 -3.73 -20.24
C LEU A 53 -8.49 -3.10 -21.26
N LEU A 54 -8.86 -3.11 -22.54
CA LEU A 54 -8.10 -2.47 -23.62
C LEU A 54 -8.11 -0.94 -23.47
N GLY A 55 -9.25 -0.35 -23.08
CA GLY A 55 -9.36 1.08 -22.82
C GLY A 55 -8.55 1.54 -21.60
N LYS A 56 -8.48 0.73 -20.54
CA LYS A 56 -7.63 0.95 -19.36
C LYS A 56 -6.15 0.84 -19.72
N ALA A 57 -5.79 -0.17 -20.51
CA ALA A 57 -4.43 -0.37 -21.01
C ALA A 57 -3.96 0.82 -21.86
N ARG A 58 -4.81 1.34 -22.75
CA ARG A 58 -4.53 2.56 -23.54
C ARG A 58 -4.40 3.81 -22.68
N ALA A 59 -5.20 3.94 -21.62
CA ALA A 59 -5.12 5.08 -20.70
C ALA A 59 -3.87 5.06 -19.80
N ARG A 60 -3.24 3.89 -19.61
CA ARG A 60 -2.06 3.69 -18.76
C ARG A 60 -1.00 2.84 -19.46
N PRO A 61 -0.41 3.34 -20.57
CA PRO A 61 0.60 2.58 -21.33
C PRO A 61 1.85 2.27 -20.50
N ASP A 62 2.16 3.11 -19.51
CA ASP A 62 3.21 2.92 -18.51
C ASP A 62 3.03 1.60 -17.72
N LEU A 63 1.81 1.33 -17.25
CA LEU A 63 1.50 0.11 -16.49
C LEU A 63 1.55 -1.12 -17.40
N VAL A 64 1.12 -1.00 -18.65
CA VAL A 64 1.19 -2.10 -19.64
C VAL A 64 2.65 -2.48 -19.89
N LYS A 65 3.53 -1.50 -20.11
CA LYS A 65 4.96 -1.74 -20.29
C LYS A 65 5.56 -2.49 -19.10
N ARG A 66 5.25 -2.05 -17.87
CA ARG A 66 5.67 -2.74 -16.63
C ARG A 66 5.15 -4.18 -16.54
N VAL A 67 3.89 -4.41 -16.92
CA VAL A 67 3.31 -5.77 -16.93
C VAL A 67 4.00 -6.65 -17.97
N ILE A 68 4.33 -6.14 -19.15
CA ILE A 68 5.06 -6.89 -20.19
C ILE A 68 6.48 -7.23 -19.71
N GLU A 69 7.20 -6.26 -19.15
CA GLU A 69 8.54 -6.46 -18.59
C GLU A 69 8.49 -7.50 -17.45
N LYS A 70 7.50 -7.40 -16.57
CA LYS A 70 7.31 -8.38 -15.49
C LYS A 70 6.96 -9.77 -16.03
N ALA A 71 6.13 -9.86 -17.07
CA ALA A 71 5.76 -11.14 -17.70
C ALA A 71 6.96 -11.83 -18.34
N LYS A 72 7.88 -11.06 -18.94
CA LYS A 72 9.16 -11.58 -19.45
C LYS A 72 10.04 -12.15 -18.34
N ASN A 73 10.03 -11.54 -17.16
CA ASN A 73 10.93 -11.88 -16.05
C ASN A 73 10.38 -12.95 -15.11
N GLU A 74 9.07 -12.97 -14.87
CA GLU A 74 8.43 -13.80 -13.83
C GLU A 74 7.41 -14.80 -14.40
N GLY A 75 7.25 -14.82 -15.73
CA GLY A 75 6.31 -15.67 -16.44
C GLY A 75 4.94 -15.02 -16.64
N ILE A 76 4.30 -15.38 -17.76
CA ILE A 76 3.04 -14.78 -18.24
C ILE A 76 1.89 -15.07 -17.27
N LEU A 77 1.72 -16.33 -16.84
CA LEU A 77 0.59 -16.74 -15.99
C LEU A 77 0.59 -16.04 -14.63
N LYS A 78 1.76 -16.00 -13.96
CA LYS A 78 1.92 -15.33 -12.66
C LYS A 78 1.64 -13.84 -12.78
N THR A 79 2.26 -13.19 -13.76
CA THR A 79 2.10 -11.76 -13.99
C THR A 79 0.66 -11.39 -14.35
N PHE A 80 0.00 -12.21 -15.17
CA PHE A 80 -1.41 -12.04 -15.51
C PHE A 80 -2.31 -12.18 -14.28
N SER A 81 -2.09 -13.19 -13.45
CA SER A 81 -2.83 -13.40 -12.20
C SER A 81 -2.70 -12.21 -11.25
N GLU A 82 -1.49 -11.68 -11.07
CA GLU A 82 -1.25 -10.49 -10.25
C GLU A 82 -1.87 -9.22 -10.82
N ALA A 83 -1.76 -9.00 -12.13
CA ALA A 83 -2.38 -7.86 -12.81
C ALA A 83 -3.91 -7.92 -12.66
N MET A 84 -4.51 -9.08 -12.86
CA MET A 84 -5.95 -9.30 -12.64
C MET A 84 -6.33 -9.14 -11.15
N GLY A 85 -5.49 -9.59 -10.23
CA GLY A 85 -5.70 -9.41 -8.78
C GLY A 85 -5.69 -7.94 -8.35
N ARG A 86 -4.91 -7.08 -9.01
CA ARG A 86 -4.95 -5.62 -8.80
C ARG A 86 -6.22 -5.00 -9.38
N LEU A 87 -6.63 -5.40 -10.58
CA LEU A 87 -7.84 -4.91 -11.22
C LEU A 87 -9.14 -5.32 -10.50
N ASP A 88 -9.09 -6.43 -9.76
CA ASP A 88 -10.20 -6.93 -8.95
C ASP A 88 -10.31 -6.25 -7.58
N THR A 89 -9.31 -5.47 -7.16
CA THR A 89 -9.33 -4.81 -5.85
C THR A 89 -10.27 -3.61 -5.89
N PRO A 90 -11.29 -3.52 -5.01
CA PRO A 90 -12.17 -2.36 -4.94
C PRO A 90 -11.43 -1.13 -4.43
N THR A 91 -11.81 0.04 -4.95
CA THR A 91 -11.22 1.33 -4.61
C THR A 91 -12.20 2.14 -3.76
N PRO A 92 -11.85 2.51 -2.51
CA PRO A 92 -12.65 3.47 -1.74
C PRO A 92 -12.76 4.81 -2.47
N LEU A 93 -13.95 5.42 -2.46
CA LEU A 93 -14.15 6.79 -2.96
C LEU A 93 -14.04 7.81 -1.83
N GLY A 94 -13.78 9.07 -2.18
CA GLY A 94 -13.58 10.17 -1.23
C GLY A 94 -12.12 10.34 -0.78
N TYR A 95 -11.78 11.59 -0.46
CA TYR A 95 -10.43 11.98 -0.02
C TYR A 95 -10.41 13.26 0.84
N SER A 96 -11.58 13.72 1.28
CA SER A 96 -11.75 14.95 2.06
C SER A 96 -12.94 14.80 3.00
N ALA A 97 -12.68 14.83 4.30
CA ALA A 97 -13.69 14.58 5.32
C ALA A 97 -13.42 15.39 6.59
N ALA A 98 -14.41 15.44 7.47
CA ALA A 98 -14.26 15.97 8.81
C ALA A 98 -15.17 15.23 9.78
N GLY A 99 -14.71 15.09 11.02
CA GLY A 99 -15.39 14.25 11.99
C GLY A 99 -14.83 14.34 13.39
N ILE A 100 -15.14 13.33 14.19
CA ILE A 100 -14.75 13.23 15.61
C ILE A 100 -13.81 12.05 15.79
N VAL A 101 -12.68 12.27 16.45
CA VAL A 101 -11.76 11.20 16.86
C VAL A 101 -12.47 10.30 17.87
N VAL A 102 -12.48 8.99 17.60
CA VAL A 102 -13.04 7.98 18.51
C VAL A 102 -11.94 7.09 19.12
N GLU A 103 -10.81 6.94 18.43
CA GLU A 103 -9.62 6.25 18.93
C GLU A 103 -8.37 7.00 18.46
N ALA A 104 -7.35 7.05 19.30
CA ALA A 104 -6.04 7.57 18.94
C ALA A 104 -4.99 6.46 19.14
N GLY A 105 -4.12 6.29 18.14
CA GLY A 105 -2.98 5.40 18.25
C GLY A 105 -2.01 5.87 19.34
N ILE A 106 -1.24 4.93 19.89
CA ILE A 106 -0.31 5.21 21.00
C ILE A 106 0.77 6.25 20.67
N GLU A 107 1.11 6.42 19.37
CA GLU A 107 2.06 7.41 18.87
C GLU A 107 1.36 8.63 18.22
N ALA A 108 0.02 8.69 18.26
CA ALA A 108 -0.76 9.81 17.77
C ALA A 108 -0.91 10.92 18.82
N HIS A 109 0.21 11.34 19.44
CA HIS A 109 0.25 12.22 20.61
C HIS A 109 -0.48 13.56 20.46
N GLY A 110 -0.66 14.03 19.22
CA GLY A 110 -1.38 15.26 18.92
C GLY A 110 -2.90 15.17 19.01
N PHE A 111 -3.49 13.99 19.26
CA PHE A 111 -4.93 13.76 19.18
C PHE A 111 -5.46 12.92 20.36
N ALA A 112 -6.72 13.12 20.71
CA ALA A 112 -7.46 12.37 21.72
C ALA A 112 -8.90 12.10 21.26
N PRO A 113 -9.54 11.01 21.74
CA PRO A 113 -10.97 10.81 21.53
C PRO A 113 -11.79 12.04 21.94
N GLY A 114 -12.75 12.43 21.11
CA GLY A 114 -13.57 13.64 21.27
C GLY A 114 -13.07 14.84 20.46
N ASP A 115 -11.81 14.85 20.00
CA ASP A 115 -11.29 15.92 19.15
C ASP A 115 -12.08 16.02 17.83
N ARG A 116 -12.42 17.24 17.44
CA ARG A 116 -12.97 17.55 16.11
C ARG A 116 -11.82 17.73 15.14
N VAL A 117 -11.86 17.08 13.98
CA VAL A 117 -10.73 17.09 13.03
C VAL A 117 -11.19 17.28 11.58
N ALA A 118 -10.39 17.99 10.79
CA ALA A 118 -10.38 17.89 9.34
C ALA A 118 -9.43 16.76 8.93
N CYS A 119 -9.81 15.99 7.92
CA CYS A 119 -9.06 14.85 7.42
C CYS A 119 -8.94 14.90 5.90
N ILE A 120 -7.75 14.62 5.39
CA ILE A 120 -7.44 14.64 3.95
C ILE A 120 -6.73 13.36 3.52
N GLY A 121 -6.49 13.22 2.21
CA GLY A 121 -5.65 12.16 1.64
C GLY A 121 -6.43 11.08 0.92
N GLN A 122 -5.95 10.76 -0.29
CA GLN A 122 -6.55 9.73 -1.14
C GLN A 122 -6.33 8.33 -0.55
N GLY A 123 -7.40 7.55 -0.40
CA GLY A 123 -7.35 6.23 0.23
C GLY A 123 -7.37 6.27 1.77
N PHE A 124 -7.42 7.47 2.37
CA PHE A 124 -7.55 7.66 3.81
C PHE A 124 -8.88 8.33 4.17
N ALA A 125 -9.10 9.57 3.73
CA ALA A 125 -10.30 10.36 4.02
C ALA A 125 -11.50 10.00 3.11
N SER A 126 -11.83 8.71 3.06
CA SER A 126 -12.89 8.14 2.20
C SER A 126 -14.31 8.44 2.68
N HIS A 127 -15.28 8.28 1.78
CA HIS A 127 -16.71 8.32 2.08
C HIS A 127 -17.14 7.06 2.83
N ALA A 128 -17.10 7.12 4.15
CA ALA A 128 -17.36 6.00 5.04
C ALA A 128 -17.79 6.49 6.43
N ASP A 129 -18.52 5.69 7.20
CA ASP A 129 -18.89 6.09 8.57
C ASP A 129 -17.66 6.31 9.47
N TYR A 130 -16.60 5.51 9.28
CA TYR A 130 -15.34 5.61 10.01
C TYR A 130 -14.15 5.56 9.07
N ILE A 131 -13.14 6.38 9.34
CA ILE A 131 -11.90 6.46 8.57
C ILE A 131 -10.70 6.38 9.51
N SER A 132 -9.65 5.63 9.12
CA SER A 132 -8.38 5.56 9.84
C SER A 132 -7.39 6.50 9.17
N ILE A 133 -7.01 7.57 9.86
CA ILE A 133 -6.28 8.71 9.31
C ILE A 133 -4.91 8.82 9.96
N PRO A 134 -3.82 8.80 9.19
CA PRO A 134 -2.49 9.10 9.72
C PRO A 134 -2.39 10.53 10.27
N VAL A 135 -1.55 10.73 11.28
CA VAL A 135 -1.45 12.01 12.01
C VAL A 135 -1.16 13.22 11.11
N ASN A 136 -0.32 13.07 10.09
CA ASN A 136 0.03 14.17 9.18
C ASN A 136 -1.10 14.55 8.21
N LEU A 137 -2.16 13.74 8.11
CA LEU A 137 -3.32 13.97 7.26
C LEU A 137 -4.54 14.49 8.05
N ALA A 138 -4.35 14.87 9.30
CA ALA A 138 -5.40 15.45 10.15
C ALA A 138 -4.94 16.74 10.84
N VAL A 139 -5.90 17.62 11.10
CA VAL A 139 -5.74 18.84 11.91
C VAL A 139 -6.96 19.04 12.80
N LYS A 140 -6.74 19.45 14.05
CA LYS A 140 -7.82 19.78 14.97
C LYS A 140 -8.58 21.01 14.51
N LEU A 141 -9.89 20.98 14.70
CA LEU A 141 -10.77 22.10 14.39
C LEU A 141 -10.96 22.97 15.64
N PRO A 142 -10.82 24.30 15.50
CA PRO A 142 -11.33 25.25 16.49
C PRO A 142 -12.84 25.08 16.68
N GLU A 143 -13.35 25.47 17.84
CA GLU A 143 -14.79 25.35 18.15
C GLU A 143 -15.67 26.05 17.11
N SER A 144 -15.19 27.19 16.60
CA SER A 144 -15.83 28.05 15.61
C SER A 144 -15.96 27.44 14.21
N VAL A 145 -15.17 26.40 13.87
CA VAL A 145 -15.13 25.82 12.51
C VAL A 145 -15.96 24.55 12.45
N SER A 146 -17.11 24.59 11.77
CA SER A 146 -17.99 23.42 11.60
C SER A 146 -17.32 22.28 10.81
N THR A 147 -17.69 21.03 11.08
CA THR A 147 -17.23 19.88 10.29
C THR A 147 -17.71 19.95 8.83
N GLU A 148 -18.86 20.58 8.60
CA GLU A 148 -19.41 20.83 7.26
C GLU A 148 -18.42 21.62 6.38
N PHE A 149 -17.88 22.71 6.92
CA PHE A 149 -16.90 23.54 6.23
C PHE A 149 -15.51 22.88 6.17
N ALA A 150 -15.11 22.22 7.25
CA ALA A 150 -13.85 21.48 7.30
C ALA A 150 -13.77 20.34 6.27
N ALA A 151 -14.90 19.78 5.81
CA ALA A 151 -14.92 18.75 4.77
C ALA A 151 -14.34 19.24 3.43
N PHE A 152 -14.22 20.55 3.20
CA PHE A 152 -13.63 21.14 1.98
C PHE A 152 -12.08 21.14 1.99
N SER A 153 -11.47 20.69 3.08
CA SER A 153 -10.06 20.98 3.34
C SER A 153 -9.08 20.45 2.30
N MET A 154 -9.27 19.25 1.76
CA MET A 154 -8.32 18.75 0.75
C MET A 154 -8.32 19.60 -0.52
N LEU A 155 -9.49 20.05 -0.97
CA LEU A 155 -9.60 20.93 -2.13
C LEU A 155 -9.03 22.32 -1.82
N GLY A 156 -9.23 22.80 -0.59
CA GLY A 156 -8.59 23.99 -0.07
C GLY A 156 -7.06 23.92 -0.13
N CYS A 157 -6.48 22.80 0.33
CA CYS A 157 -5.03 22.55 0.28
C CYS A 157 -4.51 22.53 -1.17
N ILE A 158 -5.22 21.86 -2.08
CA ILE A 158 -4.85 21.80 -3.50
C ILE A 158 -4.85 23.21 -4.13
N ALA A 159 -5.88 24.01 -3.85
CA ALA A 159 -5.96 25.39 -4.31
C ALA A 159 -4.82 26.26 -3.73
N LEU A 160 -4.60 26.19 -2.41
CA LEU A 160 -3.51 26.91 -1.73
C LEU A 160 -2.14 26.55 -2.30
N HIS A 161 -1.89 25.25 -2.52
CA HIS A 161 -0.62 24.82 -3.10
C HIS A 161 -0.46 25.33 -4.54
N GLY A 162 -1.51 25.27 -5.36
CA GLY A 162 -1.50 25.86 -6.71
C GLY A 162 -1.17 27.36 -6.71
N ILE A 163 -1.77 28.13 -5.80
CA ILE A 163 -1.49 29.56 -5.62
C ILE A 163 -0.03 29.78 -5.20
N ARG A 164 0.52 28.94 -4.30
CA ARG A 164 1.92 29.05 -3.85
C ARG A 164 2.91 28.76 -4.99
N MET A 165 2.61 27.81 -5.87
CA MET A 165 3.43 27.55 -7.06
C MET A 165 3.49 28.73 -8.02
N ALA A 166 2.49 29.63 -7.96
CA ALA A 166 2.47 30.86 -8.74
C ALA A 166 3.44 31.94 -8.23
N ASN A 167 4.02 31.81 -7.01
CA ASN A 167 4.97 32.77 -6.42
C ASN A 167 4.49 34.23 -6.50
N LEU A 168 3.22 34.46 -6.17
CA LEU A 168 2.56 35.76 -6.33
C LEU A 168 2.97 36.77 -5.24
N THR A 169 2.96 38.04 -5.61
CA THR A 169 3.08 39.19 -4.69
C THR A 169 1.74 39.93 -4.56
N PHE A 170 1.61 40.77 -3.54
CA PHE A 170 0.37 41.52 -3.28
C PHE A 170 -0.01 42.44 -4.46
N GLY A 171 -1.29 42.48 -4.81
CA GLY A 171 -1.84 43.39 -5.83
C GLY A 171 -1.75 42.94 -7.29
N VAL A 172 -1.10 41.81 -7.57
CA VAL A 172 -0.96 41.27 -8.94
C VAL A 172 -2.29 40.79 -9.52
N SER A 173 -2.35 40.74 -10.84
CA SER A 173 -3.49 40.28 -11.62
C SER A 173 -3.43 38.79 -11.91
N VAL A 174 -4.51 38.06 -11.62
CA VAL A 174 -4.55 36.60 -11.78
C VAL A 174 -5.85 36.17 -12.46
N VAL A 175 -5.76 35.30 -13.45
CA VAL A 175 -6.92 34.63 -14.06
C VAL A 175 -7.06 33.22 -13.49
N VAL A 176 -8.28 32.81 -13.17
CA VAL A 176 -8.64 31.42 -12.88
C VAL A 176 -9.45 30.83 -14.04
N ILE A 177 -8.95 29.76 -14.66
CA ILE A 177 -9.62 29.06 -15.75
C ILE A 177 -10.23 27.75 -15.22
N GLY A 178 -11.52 27.57 -15.47
CA GLY A 178 -12.34 26.51 -14.89
C GLY A 178 -12.86 26.92 -13.52
N LEU A 179 -14.18 26.97 -13.36
CA LEU A 179 -14.86 27.50 -12.17
C LEU A 179 -15.79 26.44 -11.54
N GLY A 180 -15.36 25.17 -11.60
CA GLY A 180 -15.87 24.14 -10.70
C GLY A 180 -15.44 24.42 -9.24
N LEU A 181 -15.69 23.47 -8.33
CA LEU A 181 -15.43 23.69 -6.90
C LEU A 181 -14.00 24.20 -6.59
N LEU A 182 -12.99 23.58 -7.20
CA LEU A 182 -11.59 23.98 -7.01
C LEU A 182 -11.32 25.40 -7.51
N GLY A 183 -11.89 25.77 -8.66
CA GLY A 183 -11.79 27.12 -9.23
C GLY A 183 -12.48 28.17 -8.37
N GLN A 184 -13.68 27.87 -7.86
CA GLN A 184 -14.40 28.75 -6.93
C GLN A 184 -13.61 29.00 -5.64
N LEU A 185 -13.02 27.94 -5.06
CA LEU A 185 -12.13 28.07 -3.91
C LEU A 185 -10.89 28.91 -4.24
N THR A 186 -10.28 28.67 -5.41
CA THR A 186 -9.09 29.41 -5.87
C THR A 186 -9.39 30.90 -6.01
N VAL A 187 -10.56 31.28 -6.54
CA VAL A 187 -10.98 32.69 -6.64
C VAL A 187 -11.03 33.35 -5.26
N GLN A 188 -11.70 32.72 -4.29
CA GLN A 188 -11.80 33.26 -2.94
C GLN A 188 -10.43 33.38 -2.25
N LEU A 189 -9.58 32.35 -2.39
CA LEU A 189 -8.26 32.32 -1.80
C LEU A 189 -7.32 33.36 -2.40
N LEU A 190 -7.35 33.58 -3.72
CA LEU A 190 -6.58 34.64 -4.38
C LEU A 190 -7.05 36.03 -3.95
N LYS A 191 -8.36 36.24 -3.77
CA LYS A 191 -8.89 37.49 -3.22
C LYS A 191 -8.40 37.72 -1.79
N ALA A 192 -8.43 36.69 -0.94
CA ALA A 192 -7.88 36.75 0.41
C ALA A 192 -6.36 36.99 0.42
N TYR A 193 -5.64 36.51 -0.60
CA TYR A 193 -4.20 36.77 -0.81
C TYR A 193 -3.92 38.22 -1.27
N GLY A 194 -4.95 38.99 -1.63
CA GLY A 194 -4.83 40.38 -2.08
C GLY A 194 -4.57 40.52 -3.59
N CYS A 195 -4.88 39.51 -4.39
CA CYS A 195 -4.79 39.57 -5.85
C CYS A 195 -6.03 40.23 -6.47
N ARG A 196 -5.86 40.81 -7.66
CA ARG A 196 -6.95 41.19 -8.56
C ARG A 196 -7.34 39.96 -9.39
N VAL A 197 -8.47 39.35 -9.07
CA VAL A 197 -8.86 38.05 -9.65
C VAL A 197 -9.84 38.23 -10.80
N PHE A 198 -9.58 37.58 -11.92
CA PHE A 198 -10.51 37.44 -13.04
C PHE A 198 -10.81 35.95 -13.26
N ALA A 199 -11.98 35.62 -13.78
CA ALA A 199 -12.43 34.23 -13.79
C ALA A 199 -13.09 33.85 -15.12
N PHE A 200 -12.75 32.66 -15.65
CA PHE A 200 -13.30 32.16 -16.90
C PHE A 200 -13.81 30.72 -16.77
N ASP A 201 -15.03 30.45 -17.23
CA ASP A 201 -15.59 29.11 -17.41
C ASP A 201 -16.68 29.17 -18.49
N ILE A 202 -16.80 28.13 -19.31
CA ILE A 202 -17.82 28.04 -20.36
C ILE A 202 -19.27 28.07 -19.84
N ASN A 203 -19.48 27.85 -18.54
CA ASN A 203 -20.80 27.87 -17.90
C ASN A 203 -21.07 29.22 -17.21
N ALA A 204 -22.09 29.93 -17.70
CA ALA A 204 -22.50 31.25 -17.22
C ALA A 204 -22.95 31.29 -15.74
N GLU A 205 -23.50 30.21 -15.20
CA GLU A 205 -23.88 30.17 -13.78
C GLU A 205 -22.65 30.09 -12.87
N LYS A 206 -21.61 29.37 -13.30
CA LYS A 206 -20.33 29.31 -12.57
C LYS A 206 -19.60 30.65 -12.59
N THR A 207 -19.68 31.38 -13.70
CA THR A 207 -19.07 32.72 -13.79
C THR A 207 -19.78 33.71 -12.87
N ALA A 208 -21.11 33.69 -12.83
CA ALA A 208 -21.89 34.50 -11.89
C ALA A 208 -21.56 34.17 -10.42
N LEU A 209 -21.39 32.88 -10.10
CA LEU A 209 -20.95 32.46 -8.76
C LEU A 209 -19.53 32.94 -8.43
N ALA A 210 -18.61 32.95 -9.40
CA ALA A 210 -17.24 33.42 -9.19
C ALA A 210 -17.18 34.93 -8.91
N GLU A 211 -18.02 35.74 -9.57
CA GLU A 211 -18.15 37.18 -9.25
C GLU A 211 -18.67 37.39 -7.82
N LYS A 212 -19.71 36.64 -7.42
CA LYS A 212 -20.21 36.65 -6.03
C LYS A 212 -19.12 36.25 -5.03
N ASN A 213 -18.27 35.30 -5.40
CA ASN A 213 -17.15 34.82 -4.59
C ASN A 213 -15.91 35.73 -4.66
N GLY A 214 -15.96 36.81 -5.45
CA GLY A 214 -14.97 37.88 -5.39
C GLY A 214 -14.04 38.00 -6.59
N ALA A 215 -14.31 37.34 -7.71
CA ALA A 215 -13.73 37.75 -8.98
C ALA A 215 -14.16 39.19 -9.30
N ALA A 216 -13.24 40.02 -9.79
CA ALA A 216 -13.51 41.39 -10.22
C ALA A 216 -14.48 41.43 -11.41
N PHE A 217 -14.32 40.47 -12.33
CA PHE A 217 -15.35 40.08 -13.29
C PHE A 217 -15.11 38.63 -13.71
N ALA A 218 -16.14 37.99 -14.24
CA ALA A 218 -16.05 36.69 -14.89
C ALA A 218 -16.76 36.68 -16.26
N ASP A 219 -16.37 35.77 -17.14
CA ASP A 219 -17.03 35.62 -18.45
C ASP A 219 -17.01 34.16 -18.93
N HIS A 220 -17.99 33.81 -19.75
CA HIS A 220 -18.14 32.50 -20.37
C HIS A 220 -17.86 32.50 -21.88
N ASN A 221 -17.67 33.69 -22.46
CA ASN A 221 -17.25 33.84 -23.84
C ASN A 221 -15.77 34.25 -23.91
N ALA A 222 -14.94 33.44 -24.57
CA ALA A 222 -13.48 33.62 -24.59
C ALA A 222 -13.04 34.94 -25.23
N GLU A 223 -13.64 35.32 -26.36
CA GLU A 223 -13.31 36.58 -27.07
C GLU A 223 -13.69 37.81 -26.24
N SER A 224 -14.89 37.81 -25.65
CA SER A 224 -15.31 38.85 -24.70
C SER A 224 -14.37 38.93 -23.49
N PHE A 225 -13.95 37.79 -22.96
CA PHE A 225 -13.01 37.72 -21.83
C PHE A 225 -11.64 38.32 -22.17
N GLU A 226 -11.05 37.94 -23.31
CA GLU A 226 -9.77 38.49 -23.78
C GLU A 226 -9.83 40.01 -23.95
N ASN A 227 -10.91 40.52 -24.57
CA ASN A 227 -11.11 41.96 -24.75
C ASN A 227 -11.22 42.70 -23.40
N LYS A 228 -11.94 42.14 -22.42
CA LYS A 228 -12.05 42.71 -21.07
C LYS A 228 -10.71 42.69 -20.33
N ILE A 229 -9.95 41.60 -20.44
CA ILE A 229 -8.61 41.49 -19.86
C ILE A 229 -7.68 42.53 -20.49
N ALA A 230 -7.62 42.59 -21.82
CA ALA A 230 -6.84 43.57 -22.57
C ALA A 230 -7.14 45.01 -22.14
N ALA A 231 -8.42 45.37 -22.00
CA ALA A 231 -8.82 46.68 -21.47
C ALA A 231 -8.36 46.92 -20.02
N CYS A 232 -8.51 45.92 -19.15
CA CYS A 232 -8.19 46.03 -17.71
C CYS A 232 -6.68 45.99 -17.40
N THR A 233 -5.88 45.42 -18.30
CA THR A 233 -4.42 45.30 -18.20
C THR A 233 -3.69 46.19 -19.20
N LYS A 234 -4.39 47.10 -19.90
CA LYS A 234 -3.80 47.98 -20.93
C LYS A 234 -2.98 47.21 -22.00
N ASN A 235 -3.50 46.07 -22.44
CA ASN A 235 -2.88 45.13 -23.38
C ASN A 235 -1.58 44.45 -22.89
N GLU A 236 -1.22 44.57 -21.61
CA GLU A 236 -0.02 43.90 -21.09
C GLU A 236 -0.26 42.41 -20.82
N GLY A 237 -1.48 42.00 -20.48
CA GLY A 237 -1.81 40.65 -19.99
C GLY A 237 -1.75 40.55 -18.47
N VAL A 238 -2.07 39.38 -17.93
CA VAL A 238 -2.07 39.11 -16.48
C VAL A 238 -0.76 38.49 -15.99
N ASP A 239 -0.46 38.67 -14.70
CA ASP A 239 0.76 38.16 -14.07
C ASP A 239 0.77 36.64 -13.97
N ALA A 240 -0.38 36.04 -13.68
CA ALA A 240 -0.52 34.59 -13.61
C ALA A 240 -1.87 34.07 -14.09
N VAL A 241 -1.88 32.83 -14.56
CA VAL A 241 -3.08 32.06 -14.87
C VAL A 241 -3.04 30.75 -14.08
N ILE A 242 -4.10 30.46 -13.32
CA ILE A 242 -4.28 29.19 -12.61
C ILE A 242 -5.37 28.38 -13.31
N ILE A 243 -4.98 27.23 -13.88
CA ILE A 243 -5.87 26.33 -14.60
C ILE A 243 -6.36 25.25 -13.63
N THR A 244 -7.64 25.28 -13.32
CA THR A 244 -8.33 24.26 -12.49
C THR A 244 -9.31 23.40 -13.29
N ALA A 245 -9.43 23.65 -14.59
CA ALA A 245 -10.27 22.87 -15.50
C ALA A 245 -9.83 21.39 -15.58
N ALA A 246 -10.81 20.51 -15.76
CA ALA A 246 -10.61 19.09 -16.03
C ALA A 246 -11.10 18.77 -17.45
N THR A 247 -10.20 18.62 -18.41
CA THR A 247 -10.46 18.37 -19.83
C THR A 247 -9.32 17.59 -20.49
N GLN A 248 -9.60 16.93 -21.61
CA GLN A 248 -8.56 16.31 -22.46
C GLN A 248 -8.02 17.28 -23.53
N SER A 249 -8.56 18.50 -23.60
CA SER A 249 -8.14 19.53 -24.56
C SER A 249 -6.93 20.32 -24.05
N SER A 250 -6.09 20.79 -24.99
CA SER A 250 -5.02 21.77 -24.72
C SER A 250 -5.52 23.21 -24.69
N GLU A 251 -6.76 23.46 -25.12
CA GLU A 251 -7.34 24.81 -25.22
C GLU A 251 -7.17 25.67 -23.96
N PRO A 252 -7.33 25.17 -22.70
CA PRO A 252 -7.08 25.99 -21.52
C PRO A 252 -5.65 26.49 -21.40
N VAL A 253 -4.68 25.70 -21.87
CA VAL A 253 -3.25 26.03 -21.86
C VAL A 253 -2.95 27.09 -22.92
N ASP A 254 -3.47 26.91 -24.14
CA ASP A 254 -3.30 27.85 -25.25
C ASP A 254 -3.97 29.20 -24.91
N PHE A 255 -5.18 29.15 -24.34
CA PHE A 255 -5.89 30.33 -23.87
C PHE A 255 -5.14 31.06 -22.74
N ALA A 256 -4.55 30.32 -21.79
CA ALA A 256 -3.71 30.91 -20.75
C ALA A 256 -2.50 31.66 -21.33
N ILE A 257 -1.85 31.11 -22.37
CA ILE A 257 -0.71 31.77 -23.03
C ILE A 257 -1.12 33.11 -23.63
N ASN A 258 -2.30 33.21 -24.23
CA ASN A 258 -2.82 34.47 -24.79
C ASN A 258 -2.99 35.55 -23.72
N LEU A 259 -3.57 35.17 -22.58
CA LEU A 259 -3.90 36.06 -21.48
C LEU A 259 -2.68 36.55 -20.68
N LEU A 260 -1.58 35.77 -20.68
CA LEU A 260 -0.38 36.08 -19.91
C LEU A 260 0.41 37.24 -20.51
N ARG A 261 0.97 38.07 -19.62
CA ARG A 261 2.01 39.04 -19.99
C ARG A 261 3.35 38.37 -20.28
N GLN A 262 4.30 39.15 -20.82
CA GLN A 262 5.70 38.72 -20.86
C GLN A 262 6.20 38.41 -19.44
N LYS A 263 6.90 37.29 -19.27
CA LYS A 263 7.36 36.71 -18.00
C LYS A 263 6.22 36.38 -17.04
N GLY A 264 5.03 36.10 -17.57
CA GLY A 264 3.89 35.62 -16.79
C GLY A 264 4.04 34.14 -16.42
N LYS A 265 3.27 33.69 -15.42
CA LYS A 265 3.31 32.31 -14.94
C LYS A 265 1.99 31.58 -15.16
N MET A 266 2.08 30.35 -15.67
CA MET A 266 0.97 29.43 -15.80
C MET A 266 1.11 28.29 -14.78
N VAL A 267 0.08 28.09 -13.95
CA VAL A 267 0.01 26.96 -13.02
C VAL A 267 -1.13 26.03 -13.41
N VAL A 268 -0.79 24.80 -13.78
CA VAL A 268 -1.76 23.74 -14.06
C VAL A 268 -2.01 22.94 -12.79
N VAL A 269 -3.23 23.06 -12.25
CA VAL A 269 -3.68 22.34 -11.05
C VAL A 269 -4.68 21.25 -11.42
N GLY A 270 -5.57 21.54 -12.37
CA GLY A 270 -6.52 20.58 -12.92
C GLY A 270 -5.89 19.56 -13.86
N VAL A 271 -6.73 18.69 -14.42
CA VAL A 271 -6.31 17.72 -15.44
C VAL A 271 -6.56 18.35 -16.81
N ALA A 272 -5.56 18.99 -17.40
CA ALA A 272 -5.60 19.53 -18.76
C ALA A 272 -4.48 18.90 -19.58
N ASP A 273 -4.68 18.80 -20.90
CA ASP A 273 -3.60 18.34 -21.77
C ASP A 273 -2.54 19.43 -21.94
N ILE A 274 -1.26 19.06 -21.82
CA ILE A 274 -0.14 20.03 -21.74
C ILE A 274 0.75 19.86 -22.97
N HIS A 275 0.31 20.43 -24.09
CA HIS A 275 1.07 20.50 -25.34
C HIS A 275 1.18 21.95 -25.87
N PRO A 276 1.72 22.89 -25.07
CA PRO A 276 1.79 24.28 -25.48
C PRO A 276 2.71 24.49 -26.68
N ASN A 277 2.41 25.49 -27.49
CA ASN A 277 3.32 25.91 -28.56
C ASN A 277 4.61 26.50 -27.97
N ARG A 278 5.74 25.83 -28.22
CA ARG A 278 7.06 26.23 -27.72
C ARG A 278 7.47 27.65 -28.15
N ASN A 279 7.09 28.10 -29.35
CA ASN A 279 7.44 29.43 -29.82
C ASN A 279 6.65 30.53 -29.10
N GLU A 280 5.38 30.28 -28.78
CA GLU A 280 4.54 31.24 -28.04
C GLU A 280 5.01 31.39 -26.60
N LEU A 281 5.36 30.27 -25.94
CA LEU A 281 6.01 30.30 -24.62
C LEU A 281 7.33 31.07 -24.65
N TRP A 282 8.15 30.83 -25.67
CA TRP A 282 9.45 31.48 -25.82
C TRP A 282 9.33 32.99 -26.06
N LEU A 283 8.40 33.43 -26.91
CA LEU A 283 8.17 34.85 -27.21
C LEU A 283 7.80 35.68 -25.98
N LYS A 284 7.10 35.07 -25.03
CA LYS A 284 6.69 35.71 -23.77
C LYS A 284 7.54 35.30 -22.57
N GLU A 285 8.53 34.42 -22.71
CA GLU A 285 9.29 33.83 -21.58
C GLU A 285 8.38 33.31 -20.45
N ILE A 286 7.32 32.57 -20.80
CA ILE A 286 6.34 32.06 -19.82
C ILE A 286 6.92 30.93 -18.98
N GLU A 287 6.72 30.98 -17.66
CA GLU A 287 7.00 29.85 -16.77
C GLU A 287 5.77 28.95 -16.64
N LEU A 288 5.92 27.66 -16.94
CA LEU A 288 4.87 26.65 -16.79
C LEU A 288 5.19 25.75 -15.59
N VAL A 289 4.24 25.65 -14.66
CA VAL A 289 4.35 24.79 -13.48
C VAL A 289 3.16 23.84 -13.40
N VAL A 290 3.42 22.56 -13.10
CA VAL A 290 2.38 21.57 -12.80
C VAL A 290 2.35 21.36 -11.28
N SER A 291 1.22 21.70 -10.66
CA SER A 291 1.04 21.60 -9.21
C SER A 291 0.79 20.15 -8.77
N LYS A 292 1.45 19.70 -7.70
CA LYS A 292 1.28 18.33 -7.17
C LYS A 292 0.35 18.32 -5.95
N ALA A 293 -0.91 17.94 -6.16
CA ALA A 293 -1.88 17.66 -5.10
C ALA A 293 -1.88 18.76 -4.00
N ALA A 294 -1.76 18.39 -2.72
CA ALA A 294 -1.77 19.30 -1.58
C ALA A 294 -0.38 19.84 -1.19
N GLY A 295 0.66 19.54 -1.98
CA GLY A 295 2.02 20.02 -1.78
C GLY A 295 2.99 18.99 -1.18
N PRO A 296 4.17 19.45 -0.70
CA PRO A 296 5.18 18.60 -0.08
C PRO A 296 4.59 17.65 0.97
N GLY A 297 4.87 16.36 0.85
CA GLY A 297 4.24 15.30 1.66
C GLY A 297 3.30 14.41 0.86
N SER A 298 2.57 14.99 -0.11
CA SER A 298 1.55 14.27 -0.87
C SER A 298 2.13 13.04 -1.59
N LEU A 299 1.45 11.90 -1.43
CA LEU A 299 1.73 10.61 -2.05
C LEU A 299 3.09 10.00 -1.64
N MET A 300 3.62 10.33 -0.46
CA MET A 300 4.85 9.75 0.06
C MET A 300 4.59 9.00 1.36
N GLU A 301 4.90 7.71 1.38
CA GLU A 301 4.66 6.86 2.55
C GLU A 301 5.37 7.34 3.83
N PRO A 302 6.65 7.79 3.81
CA PRO A 302 7.29 8.28 5.02
C PRO A 302 6.57 9.47 5.67
N TYR A 303 6.02 10.36 4.83
CA TYR A 303 5.28 11.52 5.32
C TYR A 303 3.86 11.17 5.73
N GLU A 304 3.09 10.56 4.82
CA GLU A 304 1.67 10.29 5.02
C GLU A 304 1.45 9.18 6.04
N LYS A 305 2.15 8.04 5.94
CA LYS A 305 1.90 6.85 6.78
C LYS A 305 2.77 6.83 8.02
N ASP A 306 4.06 7.13 7.88
CA ASP A 306 5.02 7.02 8.99
C ASP A 306 5.08 8.28 9.86
N GLY A 307 4.34 9.33 9.47
CA GLY A 307 4.23 10.57 10.25
C GLY A 307 5.52 11.40 10.30
N ILE A 308 6.44 11.21 9.36
CA ILE A 308 7.73 11.93 9.32
C ILE A 308 7.54 13.24 8.56
N ASP A 309 7.40 14.34 9.29
CA ASP A 309 7.28 15.69 8.71
C ASP A 309 8.63 16.24 8.22
N TYR A 310 8.57 17.23 7.34
CA TYR A 310 9.71 18.00 6.88
C TYR A 310 10.18 18.99 7.95
N PRO A 311 11.50 19.19 8.09
CA PRO A 311 12.03 20.38 8.72
C PRO A 311 11.43 21.65 8.08
N ILE A 312 11.04 22.61 8.91
CA ILE A 312 10.30 23.79 8.47
C ILE A 312 11.10 24.65 7.47
N GLU A 313 12.43 24.63 7.57
CA GLU A 313 13.39 25.30 6.71
C GLU A 313 13.50 24.66 5.31
N LEU A 314 13.20 23.37 5.19
CA LEU A 314 13.22 22.67 3.90
C LEU A 314 11.88 22.76 3.17
N ALA A 315 10.78 22.70 3.92
CA ALA A 315 9.43 22.83 3.36
C ALA A 315 8.51 23.57 4.31
N ARG A 316 8.43 24.90 4.21
CA ARG A 316 7.53 25.71 5.04
C ARG A 316 6.07 25.26 4.97
N TRP A 317 5.63 24.80 3.80
CA TRP A 317 4.24 24.43 3.54
C TRP A 317 4.12 22.96 3.13
N SER A 318 4.16 22.06 4.11
CA SER A 318 3.78 20.66 3.91
C SER A 318 2.27 20.53 3.73
N GLU A 319 1.79 19.36 3.31
CA GLU A 319 0.37 19.05 3.18
C GLU A 319 -0.41 19.33 4.49
N ASN A 320 0.18 18.99 5.65
CA ASN A 320 -0.45 19.28 6.95
C ASN A 320 -0.49 20.80 7.23
N ARG A 321 0.58 21.52 6.92
CA ARG A 321 0.63 22.98 7.12
C ARG A 321 -0.29 23.73 6.15
N ASN A 322 -0.52 23.21 4.94
CA ASN A 322 -1.58 23.69 4.04
C ASN A 322 -2.96 23.46 4.68
N LEU A 323 -3.19 22.29 5.28
CA LEU A 323 -4.43 21.96 5.97
C LEU A 323 -4.71 22.90 7.15
N GLN A 324 -3.70 23.13 8.00
CA GLN A 324 -3.77 24.09 9.10
C GLN A 324 -4.13 25.49 8.61
N GLU A 325 -3.46 25.95 7.55
CA GLU A 325 -3.72 27.28 6.99
C GLU A 325 -5.13 27.39 6.42
N PHE A 326 -5.63 26.36 5.73
CA PHE A 326 -7.00 26.38 5.22
C PHE A 326 -8.03 26.45 6.34
N VAL A 327 -7.84 25.67 7.42
CA VAL A 327 -8.70 25.75 8.62
C VAL A 327 -8.66 27.16 9.23
N ARG A 328 -7.47 27.77 9.33
CA ARG A 328 -7.30 29.15 9.81
C ARG A 328 -8.04 30.17 8.95
N LEU A 329 -8.09 29.99 7.62
CA LEU A 329 -8.82 30.87 6.71
C LEU A 329 -10.34 30.76 6.90
N ILE A 330 -10.85 29.56 7.17
CA ILE A 330 -12.26 29.35 7.52
C ILE A 330 -12.59 30.01 8.86
N GLU A 331 -11.77 29.77 9.89
CA GLU A 331 -11.94 30.34 11.23
C GLU A 331 -12.03 31.87 11.20
N ASN A 332 -11.11 32.51 10.45
CA ASN A 332 -11.07 33.96 10.32
C ASN A 332 -12.07 34.52 9.29
N LYS A 333 -12.93 33.68 8.71
CA LYS A 333 -13.95 34.06 7.73
C LYS A 333 -13.38 34.81 6.52
N LEU A 334 -12.16 34.46 6.11
CA LEU A 334 -11.52 35.01 4.91
C LEU A 334 -12.02 34.33 3.63
N ILE A 335 -12.72 33.22 3.77
CA ILE A 335 -13.43 32.51 2.71
C ILE A 335 -14.85 32.16 3.19
N ASP A 336 -15.81 32.12 2.27
CA ASP A 336 -17.19 31.72 2.49
C ASP A 336 -17.48 30.42 1.74
N LEU A 337 -17.66 29.34 2.50
CA LEU A 337 -17.97 28.02 1.97
C LEU A 337 -19.48 27.77 1.85
N SER A 338 -20.32 28.59 2.48
CA SER A 338 -21.78 28.42 2.44
C SER A 338 -22.33 28.57 1.02
N SER A 339 -21.74 29.46 0.22
CA SER A 339 -22.10 29.67 -1.19
C SER A 339 -21.71 28.51 -2.10
N LEU A 340 -20.83 27.61 -1.65
CA LEU A 340 -20.31 26.49 -2.45
C LEU A 340 -21.07 25.18 -2.21
N ILE A 341 -21.84 25.09 -1.13
CA ILE A 341 -22.61 23.90 -0.78
C ILE A 341 -23.93 23.93 -1.56
N THR A 342 -24.01 23.11 -2.61
CA THR A 342 -25.23 23.00 -3.42
C THR A 342 -26.21 22.00 -2.82
N GLN A 343 -25.72 20.87 -2.31
CA GLN A 343 -26.57 19.77 -1.84
C GLN A 343 -25.90 18.96 -0.73
N LYS A 344 -26.74 18.37 0.13
CA LYS A 344 -26.34 17.46 1.20
C LYS A 344 -27.18 16.19 1.08
N TYR A 345 -26.54 15.05 1.32
CA TYR A 345 -27.16 13.74 1.17
C TYR A 345 -26.79 12.86 2.36
N ALA A 346 -27.71 12.02 2.82
CA ALA A 346 -27.33 10.97 3.75
C ALA A 346 -26.43 9.95 3.03
N ILE A 347 -25.46 9.36 3.73
CA ILE A 347 -24.58 8.32 3.16
C ILE A 347 -25.37 7.14 2.54
N ASN A 348 -26.58 6.86 3.03
CA ASN A 348 -27.46 5.81 2.51
C ASN A 348 -27.98 6.08 1.09
N GLU A 349 -27.94 7.33 0.64
CA GLU A 349 -28.38 7.75 -0.68
C GLU A 349 -27.26 7.71 -1.73
N ALA A 350 -26.04 7.33 -1.32
CA ALA A 350 -24.84 7.36 -2.13
C ALA A 350 -25.01 6.78 -3.54
N GLU A 351 -25.55 5.58 -3.67
CA GLU A 351 -25.72 4.92 -4.98
C GLU A 351 -26.61 5.76 -5.91
N ASN A 352 -27.73 6.27 -5.40
CA ASN A 352 -28.65 7.13 -6.15
C ASN A 352 -27.99 8.46 -6.55
N VAL A 353 -27.19 9.05 -5.66
CA VAL A 353 -26.45 10.30 -5.93
C VAL A 353 -25.46 10.09 -7.07
N TYR A 354 -24.65 9.03 -7.03
CA TYR A 354 -23.69 8.74 -8.11
C TYR A 354 -24.40 8.40 -9.42
N ASP A 355 -25.51 7.66 -9.39
CA ASP A 355 -26.26 7.34 -10.60
C ASP A 355 -26.90 8.60 -11.22
N ALA A 356 -27.50 9.47 -10.42
CA ALA A 356 -28.04 10.75 -10.89
C ALA A 356 -26.94 11.67 -11.42
N PHE A 357 -25.80 11.71 -10.74
CA PHE A 357 -24.62 12.48 -11.14
C PHE A 357 -24.07 12.02 -12.49
N LEU A 358 -23.89 10.70 -12.69
CA LEU A 358 -23.37 10.13 -13.94
C LEU A 358 -24.34 10.30 -15.11
N GLN A 359 -25.64 10.46 -14.83
CA GLN A 359 -26.68 10.74 -15.83
C GLN A 359 -26.86 12.25 -16.09
N ASN A 360 -26.02 13.11 -15.51
CA ASN A 360 -26.12 14.57 -15.56
C ASN A 360 -27.52 15.09 -15.12
N LYS A 361 -28.16 14.41 -14.17
CA LYS A 361 -29.49 14.79 -13.64
C LYS A 361 -29.42 15.75 -12.46
N ILE A 362 -28.23 15.96 -11.91
CA ILE A 362 -28.01 16.94 -10.84
C ILE A 362 -27.76 18.29 -11.51
N ASN A 363 -28.61 19.28 -11.21
CA ASN A 363 -28.52 20.60 -11.81
C ASN A 363 -27.36 21.40 -11.19
N ASN A 364 -26.42 21.84 -12.03
CA ASN A 364 -25.26 22.69 -11.72
C ASN A 364 -24.60 22.46 -10.33
N PRO A 365 -24.13 21.24 -10.03
CA PRO A 365 -23.52 20.95 -8.74
C PRO A 365 -22.14 21.61 -8.62
N VAL A 366 -21.87 22.22 -7.45
CA VAL A 366 -20.57 22.82 -7.11
C VAL A 366 -19.91 22.00 -6.01
N GLY A 367 -20.40 22.08 -4.77
CA GLY A 367 -19.97 21.26 -3.64
C GLY A 367 -21.13 20.42 -3.11
N MET A 368 -20.95 19.10 -3.06
CA MET A 368 -21.92 18.18 -2.50
C MET A 368 -21.33 17.45 -1.31
N LEU A 369 -22.10 17.30 -0.23
CA LEU A 369 -21.65 16.66 1.00
C LEU A 369 -22.45 15.38 1.28
N PHE A 370 -21.76 14.37 1.80
CA PHE A 370 -22.41 13.29 2.55
C PHE A 370 -22.44 13.61 4.04
N GLU A 371 -23.58 13.39 4.66
CA GLU A 371 -23.81 13.44 6.10
C GLU A 371 -23.90 12.04 6.69
N TYR A 372 -23.41 11.89 7.92
CA TYR A 372 -23.24 10.62 8.59
C TYR A 372 -23.96 10.60 9.95
N PRO A 373 -24.34 9.42 10.46
CA PRO A 373 -24.98 9.31 11.77
C PRO A 373 -24.11 9.81 12.92
N ASN A 374 -24.76 10.42 13.93
CA ASN A 374 -24.08 10.97 15.11
C ASN A 374 -23.52 9.91 16.07
N SER A 375 -24.04 8.69 16.02
CA SER A 375 -23.59 7.57 16.85
C SER A 375 -23.75 6.26 16.09
N LEU A 376 -22.71 5.42 16.17
CA LEU A 376 -22.64 4.08 15.60
C LEU A 376 -21.74 3.24 16.51
N ASP A 377 -22.02 1.95 16.60
CA ASP A 377 -21.17 1.02 17.33
C ASP A 377 -19.96 0.62 16.48
N ILE A 378 -18.80 0.50 17.12
CA ILE A 378 -17.57 0.03 16.47
C ILE A 378 -17.63 -1.49 16.34
N GLN A 379 -18.05 -1.96 15.17
CA GLN A 379 -18.05 -3.39 14.83
C GLN A 379 -16.85 -3.73 13.93
N ARG A 380 -15.87 -4.43 14.49
CA ARG A 380 -14.64 -4.87 13.78
C ARG A 380 -14.73 -6.26 13.17
N ARG A 381 -15.85 -6.95 13.34
CA ARG A 381 -16.17 -8.23 12.72
C ARG A 381 -17.52 -8.16 12.04
N LEU A 382 -17.62 -8.76 10.86
CA LEU A 382 -18.85 -8.90 10.11
C LEU A 382 -19.03 -10.36 9.68
N THR A 383 -20.16 -10.94 10.07
CA THR A 383 -20.55 -12.28 9.61
C THR A 383 -21.05 -12.21 8.17
N LEU A 384 -20.55 -13.12 7.33
CA LEU A 384 -20.95 -13.25 5.93
C LEU A 384 -21.89 -14.44 5.77
N LYS A 385 -22.77 -14.38 4.76
CA LYS A 385 -23.60 -15.54 4.39
C LYS A 385 -22.67 -16.60 3.78
N SER A 386 -22.19 -17.54 4.61
CA SER A 386 -21.30 -18.61 4.16
C SER A 386 -22.00 -19.52 3.16
N THR A 387 -21.32 -19.86 2.06
CA THR A 387 -21.78 -20.86 1.08
C THR A 387 -21.36 -22.28 1.45
N SER A 388 -20.47 -22.46 2.43
CA SER A 388 -19.98 -23.79 2.83
C SER A 388 -20.68 -24.27 4.11
N LYS A 389 -21.20 -25.49 4.09
CA LYS A 389 -21.79 -26.11 5.29
C LYS A 389 -20.66 -26.55 6.22
N LYS A 390 -20.69 -26.07 7.47
CA LYS A 390 -19.79 -26.52 8.55
C LYS A 390 -19.90 -28.03 8.71
N ASN A 391 -18.81 -28.75 8.47
CA ASN A 391 -18.72 -30.19 8.69
C ASN A 391 -17.80 -30.42 9.90
N LYS A 392 -18.20 -31.26 10.87
CA LYS A 392 -17.46 -31.46 12.13
C LYS A 392 -16.06 -32.06 11.95
N SER A 393 -15.76 -32.60 10.77
CA SER A 393 -14.45 -33.17 10.42
C SER A 393 -13.46 -32.15 9.86
N ASN A 394 -13.88 -30.91 9.59
CA ASN A 394 -13.04 -29.91 8.94
C ASN A 394 -12.38 -29.01 9.99
N ILE A 395 -11.12 -28.63 9.74
CA ILE A 395 -10.42 -27.63 10.56
C ILE A 395 -10.89 -26.23 10.19
N ASN A 396 -11.19 -25.40 11.18
CA ASN A 396 -11.57 -24.00 11.01
C ASN A 396 -10.32 -23.11 10.99
N ILE A 397 -10.02 -22.56 9.82
CA ILE A 397 -8.84 -21.71 9.63
C ILE A 397 -9.27 -20.25 9.49
N SER A 398 -8.67 -19.40 10.31
CA SER A 398 -8.72 -17.95 10.12
C SER A 398 -7.41 -17.46 9.51
N VAL A 399 -7.49 -16.48 8.62
CA VAL A 399 -6.32 -15.95 7.91
C VAL A 399 -6.15 -14.48 8.23
N VAL A 400 -4.93 -14.08 8.57
CA VAL A 400 -4.54 -12.69 8.85
C VAL A 400 -3.69 -12.19 7.71
N GLY A 401 -4.18 -11.20 6.97
CA GLY A 401 -3.51 -10.63 5.81
C GLY A 401 -4.02 -11.21 4.48
N ALA A 402 -4.35 -10.31 3.55
CA ALA A 402 -4.76 -10.63 2.17
C ALA A 402 -3.96 -9.81 1.15
N GLY A 403 -2.64 -9.75 1.36
CA GLY A 403 -1.71 -9.11 0.44
C GLY A 403 -1.69 -9.79 -0.94
N LEU A 404 -0.93 -9.22 -1.88
CA LEU A 404 -0.81 -9.78 -3.23
C LEU A 404 -0.38 -11.25 -3.22
N TYR A 405 0.59 -11.59 -2.37
CA TYR A 405 1.10 -12.93 -2.22
C TYR A 405 0.03 -13.90 -1.69
N GLY A 406 -0.67 -13.52 -0.60
CA GLY A 406 -1.76 -14.33 -0.05
C GLY A 406 -2.90 -14.58 -1.03
N LYS A 407 -3.31 -13.56 -1.79
CA LYS A 407 -4.36 -13.68 -2.82
C LYS A 407 -3.94 -14.55 -4.01
N ALA A 408 -2.65 -14.61 -4.33
CA ALA A 408 -2.14 -15.33 -5.48
C ALA A 408 -1.84 -16.81 -5.17
N ILE A 409 -1.39 -17.13 -3.96
CA ILE A 409 -0.88 -18.46 -3.60
C ILE A 409 -1.73 -19.12 -2.50
N PHE A 410 -1.79 -18.52 -1.31
CA PHE A 410 -2.37 -19.15 -0.12
C PHE A 410 -3.90 -19.30 -0.17
N LEU A 411 -4.63 -18.21 -0.39
CA LEU A 411 -6.10 -18.22 -0.36
C LEU A 411 -6.71 -19.15 -1.42
N PRO A 412 -6.21 -19.18 -2.69
CA PRO A 412 -6.67 -20.15 -3.68
C PRO A 412 -6.36 -21.60 -3.33
N ALA A 413 -5.25 -21.88 -2.64
CA ALA A 413 -4.89 -23.23 -2.22
C ALA A 413 -5.84 -23.74 -1.13
N LEU A 414 -6.06 -22.94 -0.08
CA LEU A 414 -6.98 -23.27 1.01
C LEU A 414 -8.41 -23.48 0.51
N GLN A 415 -8.90 -22.62 -0.39
CA GLN A 415 -10.24 -22.73 -0.96
C GLN A 415 -10.50 -24.09 -1.65
N LYS A 416 -9.46 -24.77 -2.14
CA LYS A 416 -9.58 -26.07 -2.83
C LYS A 416 -9.53 -27.27 -1.87
N MET A 417 -9.15 -27.08 -0.61
CA MET A 417 -8.98 -28.16 0.37
C MET A 417 -10.33 -28.55 0.98
N LYS A 418 -10.70 -29.83 0.88
CA LYS A 418 -12.02 -30.33 1.33
C LYS A 418 -12.15 -30.41 2.85
N ASN A 419 -11.03 -30.57 3.55
CA ASN A 419 -10.93 -30.69 5.00
C ASN A 419 -10.74 -29.33 5.71
N VAL A 420 -10.81 -28.22 4.99
CA VAL A 420 -10.67 -26.87 5.54
C VAL A 420 -12.00 -26.14 5.47
N HIS A 421 -12.36 -25.46 6.56
CA HIS A 421 -13.40 -24.45 6.59
C HIS A 421 -12.76 -23.07 6.80
N LEU A 422 -13.03 -22.13 5.89
CA LEU A 422 -12.52 -20.77 5.96
C LEU A 422 -13.38 -19.94 6.92
N ASN A 423 -12.91 -19.77 8.16
CA ASN A 423 -13.68 -19.10 9.23
C ASN A 423 -13.70 -17.57 9.03
N THR A 424 -12.60 -16.89 9.37
CA THR A 424 -12.53 -15.43 9.32
C THR A 424 -11.30 -14.93 8.57
N LEU A 425 -11.48 -13.98 7.66
CA LEU A 425 -10.38 -13.24 7.04
C LEU A 425 -10.18 -11.88 7.72
N VAL A 426 -8.99 -11.64 8.25
CA VAL A 426 -8.61 -10.40 8.92
C VAL A 426 -7.70 -9.56 8.02
N THR A 427 -8.03 -8.29 7.80
CA THR A 427 -7.13 -7.33 7.12
C THR A 427 -7.23 -5.95 7.74
N SER A 428 -6.23 -5.08 7.58
CA SER A 428 -6.26 -3.74 8.19
C SER A 428 -7.40 -2.83 7.71
N SER A 429 -7.95 -3.05 6.51
CA SER A 429 -9.08 -2.28 5.98
C SER A 429 -10.35 -3.12 5.84
N GLY A 430 -11.50 -2.54 6.22
CA GLY A 430 -12.79 -3.21 6.12
C GLY A 430 -13.14 -3.64 4.70
N VAL A 431 -12.85 -2.78 3.71
CA VAL A 431 -13.09 -3.04 2.29
C VAL A 431 -12.30 -4.25 1.78
N SER A 432 -11.01 -4.32 2.10
CA SER A 432 -10.17 -5.46 1.69
C SER A 432 -10.62 -6.73 2.38
N ALA A 433 -10.97 -6.67 3.67
CA ALA A 433 -11.46 -7.81 4.42
C ALA A 433 -12.76 -8.37 3.79
N ASN A 434 -13.76 -7.50 3.60
CA ASN A 434 -15.06 -7.88 3.05
C ASN A 434 -14.97 -8.44 1.62
N HIS A 435 -14.28 -7.75 0.72
CA HIS A 435 -14.16 -8.17 -0.69
C HIS A 435 -13.49 -9.54 -0.82
N ASN A 436 -12.33 -9.71 -0.16
CA ASN A 436 -11.57 -10.95 -0.27
C ASN A 436 -12.25 -12.10 0.48
N ALA A 437 -12.89 -11.83 1.63
CA ALA A 437 -13.65 -12.83 2.35
C ALA A 437 -14.82 -13.39 1.50
N LYS A 438 -15.61 -12.50 0.88
CA LYS A 438 -16.69 -12.90 -0.05
C LYS A 438 -16.14 -13.69 -1.24
N ARG A 439 -15.03 -13.23 -1.84
CA ARG A 439 -14.41 -13.86 -3.01
C ARG A 439 -13.91 -15.29 -2.74
N PHE A 440 -13.26 -15.50 -1.59
CA PHE A 440 -12.66 -16.78 -1.25
C PHE A 440 -13.59 -17.71 -0.45
N GLY A 441 -14.76 -17.22 -0.02
CA GLY A 441 -15.79 -18.02 0.65
C GLY A 441 -15.59 -18.15 2.15
N PHE A 442 -15.08 -17.10 2.81
CA PHE A 442 -14.98 -17.04 4.26
C PHE A 442 -16.35 -16.79 4.90
N SER A 443 -16.55 -17.36 6.10
CA SER A 443 -17.77 -17.19 6.89
C SER A 443 -17.87 -15.84 7.59
N ALA A 444 -16.75 -15.17 7.83
CA ALA A 444 -16.69 -13.83 8.40
C ALA A 444 -15.49 -13.04 7.87
N CYS A 445 -15.52 -11.72 8.07
CA CYS A 445 -14.36 -10.87 7.88
C CYS A 445 -14.18 -9.93 9.09
N ALA A 446 -12.93 -9.54 9.36
CA ALA A 446 -12.61 -8.66 10.46
C ALA A 446 -11.43 -7.73 10.15
N THR A 447 -11.23 -6.75 11.03
CA THR A 447 -10.14 -5.76 10.96
C THR A 447 -9.20 -5.78 12.15
N ASP A 448 -9.57 -6.48 13.22
CA ASP A 448 -8.76 -6.71 14.39
C ASP A 448 -8.43 -8.20 14.51
N ILE A 449 -7.18 -8.51 14.83
CA ILE A 449 -6.74 -9.88 15.00
C ILE A 449 -7.28 -10.50 16.29
N ASN A 450 -7.58 -9.70 17.31
CA ASN A 450 -8.12 -10.22 18.57
C ASN A 450 -9.47 -10.94 18.33
N GLU A 451 -10.18 -10.59 17.26
CA GLU A 451 -11.40 -11.26 16.80
C GLU A 451 -11.20 -12.72 16.40
N VAL A 452 -9.98 -13.14 16.06
CA VAL A 452 -9.66 -14.53 15.67
C VAL A 452 -8.75 -15.23 16.66
N LEU A 453 -7.93 -14.50 17.42
CA LEU A 453 -7.13 -15.09 18.51
C LEU A 453 -8.05 -15.60 19.64
N ASN A 454 -9.07 -14.81 19.99
CA ASN A 454 -10.02 -15.13 21.04
C ASN A 454 -11.21 -15.97 20.55
N ASP A 455 -11.26 -16.32 19.26
CA ASP A 455 -12.35 -17.09 18.69
C ASP A 455 -12.19 -18.57 19.04
N ALA A 456 -13.12 -19.09 19.85
CA ALA A 456 -13.18 -20.51 20.19
C ALA A 456 -13.43 -21.39 18.95
N GLU A 457 -14.01 -20.83 17.89
CA GLU A 457 -14.29 -21.54 16.64
C GLU A 457 -13.10 -21.57 15.68
N THR A 458 -12.02 -20.83 15.96
CA THR A 458 -10.77 -20.86 15.18
C THR A 458 -9.83 -21.91 15.75
N ASP A 459 -9.61 -22.97 14.97
CA ASP A 459 -8.69 -24.06 15.31
C ASP A 459 -7.24 -23.71 14.96
N ALA A 460 -7.04 -23.03 13.82
CA ALA A 460 -5.72 -22.64 13.34
C ALA A 460 -5.71 -21.26 12.64
N LEU A 461 -4.54 -20.64 12.65
CA LEU A 461 -4.26 -19.34 12.08
C LEU A 461 -3.23 -19.45 10.94
N ILE A 462 -3.43 -18.66 9.89
CA ILE A 462 -2.42 -18.41 8.87
C ILE A 462 -2.14 -16.91 8.81
N ALA A 463 -0.90 -16.49 9.06
CA ALA A 463 -0.50 -15.08 9.09
C ALA A 463 0.41 -14.72 7.91
N LEU A 464 -0.05 -13.76 7.09
CA LEU A 464 0.57 -13.26 5.86
C LEU A 464 0.82 -11.75 5.99
N THR A 465 1.64 -11.40 6.98
CA THR A 465 1.82 -10.03 7.49
C THR A 465 3.23 -9.49 7.20
N PRO A 466 3.49 -8.19 7.39
CA PRO A 466 4.85 -7.65 7.34
C PRO A 466 5.75 -8.25 8.43
N HIS A 467 7.06 -8.35 8.18
CA HIS A 467 8.01 -9.06 9.06
C HIS A 467 8.00 -8.50 10.50
N SER A 468 7.86 -7.17 10.66
CA SER A 468 7.82 -6.49 11.96
C SER A 468 6.64 -6.86 12.87
N GLN A 469 5.67 -7.64 12.38
CA GLN A 469 4.54 -8.12 13.19
C GLN A 469 4.67 -9.60 13.59
N HIS A 470 5.64 -10.33 13.04
CA HIS A 470 5.71 -11.78 13.20
C HIS A 470 5.94 -12.20 14.65
N ALA A 471 6.86 -11.55 15.34
CA ALA A 471 7.20 -11.89 16.71
C ALA A 471 5.99 -11.76 17.66
N ASP A 472 5.26 -10.64 17.57
CA ASP A 472 4.04 -10.40 18.35
C ASP A 472 2.95 -11.44 18.04
N PHE A 473 2.79 -11.84 16.77
CA PHE A 473 1.81 -12.86 16.40
C PHE A 473 2.15 -14.25 16.91
N ILE A 474 3.43 -14.64 16.82
CA ILE A 474 3.87 -15.95 17.31
C ILE A 474 3.69 -16.03 18.83
N ILE A 475 4.11 -14.99 19.56
CA ILE A 475 3.93 -14.90 21.02
C ILE A 475 2.44 -15.04 21.37
N LYS A 476 1.55 -14.28 20.73
CA LYS A 476 0.11 -14.36 20.98
C LYS A 476 -0.48 -15.72 20.63
N ALA A 477 0.00 -16.38 19.58
CA ALA A 477 -0.45 -17.71 19.22
C ALA A 477 -0.03 -18.76 20.27
N ILE A 478 1.18 -18.65 20.82
CA ILE A 478 1.65 -19.48 21.95
C ILE A 478 0.77 -19.24 23.18
N GLU A 479 0.58 -17.98 23.57
CA GLU A 479 -0.19 -17.60 24.75
C GLU A 479 -1.66 -18.05 24.67
N ASN A 480 -2.25 -18.10 23.48
CA ASN A 480 -3.64 -18.53 23.25
C ASN A 480 -3.77 -19.99 22.81
N ASN A 481 -2.66 -20.75 22.77
CA ASN A 481 -2.60 -22.14 22.32
C ASN A 481 -3.28 -22.36 20.95
N LYS A 482 -2.98 -21.50 19.97
CA LYS A 482 -3.52 -21.59 18.61
C LYS A 482 -2.45 -22.10 17.65
N ALA A 483 -2.79 -23.09 16.83
CA ALA A 483 -1.90 -23.52 15.75
C ALA A 483 -1.68 -22.35 14.76
N LEU A 484 -0.45 -22.13 14.31
CA LEU A 484 -0.06 -20.99 13.49
C LEU A 484 0.88 -21.41 12.36
N LEU A 485 0.52 -21.03 11.12
CA LEU A 485 1.46 -20.94 10.01
C LEU A 485 1.70 -19.47 9.70
N ILE A 486 2.94 -19.01 9.79
CA ILE A 486 3.30 -17.62 9.53
C ILE A 486 4.43 -17.55 8.51
N GLU A 487 4.36 -16.58 7.60
CA GLU A 487 5.43 -16.33 6.64
C GLU A 487 6.77 -16.06 7.33
N LYS A 488 7.87 -16.31 6.62
CA LYS A 488 9.22 -15.97 7.09
C LYS A 488 9.44 -14.44 7.05
N PRO A 489 10.36 -13.89 7.86
CA PRO A 489 11.21 -14.55 8.85
C PRO A 489 10.50 -14.77 10.19
N LEU A 490 11.19 -15.40 11.14
CA LEU A 490 10.67 -15.59 12.50
C LEU A 490 10.46 -14.25 13.22
N CYS A 491 11.44 -13.35 13.16
CA CYS A 491 11.41 -12.01 13.74
C CYS A 491 12.39 -11.09 12.98
N ILE A 492 12.42 -9.81 13.31
CA ILE A 492 13.36 -8.86 12.69
C ILE A 492 14.48 -8.45 13.64
N ASP A 493 14.39 -8.65 14.95
CA ASP A 493 15.50 -8.31 15.84
C ASP A 493 15.81 -9.37 16.91
N GLN A 494 17.00 -9.22 17.50
CA GLN A 494 17.52 -10.16 18.51
C GLN A 494 16.72 -10.11 19.81
N SER A 495 16.17 -8.95 20.18
CA SER A 495 15.37 -8.80 21.40
C SER A 495 14.02 -9.50 21.28
N GLU A 496 13.39 -9.41 20.11
CA GLU A 496 12.20 -10.17 19.73
C GLU A 496 12.47 -11.68 19.77
N LEU A 497 13.61 -12.12 19.23
CA LEU A 497 14.01 -13.53 19.23
C LEU A 497 14.15 -14.08 20.65
N ASN A 498 14.90 -13.38 21.51
CA ASN A 498 15.12 -13.79 22.89
C ASN A 498 13.79 -13.87 23.66
N LYS A 499 12.94 -12.85 23.53
CA LYS A 499 11.61 -12.83 24.14
C LYS A 499 10.76 -14.02 23.68
N MET A 500 10.80 -14.36 22.39
CA MET A 500 10.04 -15.49 21.84
C MET A 500 10.54 -16.84 22.37
N ILE A 501 11.85 -17.02 22.50
CA ILE A 501 12.48 -18.20 23.10
C ILE A 501 11.99 -18.37 24.54
N ASP A 502 12.03 -17.30 25.34
CA ASP A 502 11.59 -17.32 26.74
C ASP A 502 10.11 -17.73 26.85
N VAL A 503 9.23 -17.11 26.05
CA VAL A 503 7.80 -17.42 26.02
C VAL A 503 7.54 -18.87 25.60
N TYR A 504 8.23 -19.35 24.57
CA TYR A 504 8.06 -20.71 24.06
C TYR A 504 8.50 -21.78 25.06
N HIS A 505 9.60 -21.54 25.80
CA HIS A 505 10.06 -22.47 26.84
C HIS A 505 9.24 -22.41 28.13
N ALA A 506 8.65 -21.25 28.45
CA ALA A 506 7.76 -21.10 29.59
C ALA A 506 6.35 -21.69 29.36
N ALA A 507 5.94 -21.87 28.11
CA ALA A 507 4.62 -22.40 27.77
C ALA A 507 4.45 -23.87 28.19
N SER A 508 3.39 -24.17 28.94
CA SER A 508 3.05 -25.53 29.36
C SER A 508 2.57 -26.40 28.21
N GLU A 509 1.84 -25.79 27.27
CA GLU A 509 1.40 -26.42 26.03
C GLU A 509 2.03 -25.69 24.85
N LYS A 510 2.48 -26.45 23.86
CA LYS A 510 3.15 -25.91 22.67
C LYS A 510 2.27 -26.16 21.46
N PRO A 511 1.61 -25.13 20.91
CA PRO A 511 0.81 -25.29 19.71
C PRO A 511 1.69 -25.63 18.51
N VAL A 512 1.09 -26.16 17.45
CA VAL A 512 1.78 -26.34 16.16
C VAL A 512 2.09 -24.97 15.57
N ILE A 513 3.37 -24.60 15.53
CA ILE A 513 3.83 -23.38 14.88
C ILE A 513 4.73 -23.77 13.72
N MET A 514 4.44 -23.25 12.53
CA MET A 514 5.23 -23.41 11.32
C MET A 514 5.62 -22.05 10.75
N ILE A 515 6.90 -21.92 10.40
CA ILE A 515 7.39 -20.79 9.61
C ILE A 515 7.33 -21.15 8.12
N GLY A 516 6.99 -20.17 7.28
CA GLY A 516 6.79 -20.27 5.83
C GLY A 516 8.05 -20.59 5.01
N HIS A 517 8.90 -21.50 5.50
CA HIS A 517 10.07 -22.02 4.82
C HIS A 517 9.66 -23.10 3.81
N ASN A 518 8.89 -22.71 2.79
CA ASN A 518 8.18 -23.64 1.91
C ASN A 518 9.08 -24.63 1.15
N ARG A 519 10.40 -24.37 1.06
CA ARG A 519 11.34 -25.18 0.25
C ARG A 519 11.56 -26.57 0.78
N ARG A 520 11.53 -26.80 2.09
CA ARG A 520 11.64 -28.14 2.67
C ARG A 520 10.48 -29.05 2.24
N TYR A 521 9.32 -28.48 1.94
CA TYR A 521 8.13 -29.21 1.50
C TYR A 521 8.08 -29.43 -0.01
N SER A 522 9.02 -28.88 -0.78
CA SER A 522 9.10 -29.15 -2.21
C SER A 522 9.28 -30.64 -2.49
N PRO A 523 8.58 -31.22 -3.48
CA PRO A 523 8.85 -32.58 -3.96
C PRO A 523 10.33 -32.85 -4.26
N HIS A 524 11.06 -31.84 -4.75
CA HIS A 524 12.50 -31.94 -4.99
C HIS A 524 13.31 -32.01 -3.69
N ALA A 525 12.97 -31.18 -2.69
CA ALA A 525 13.64 -31.23 -1.39
C ALA A 525 13.39 -32.56 -0.65
N LEU A 526 12.13 -33.04 -0.67
CA LEU A 526 11.78 -34.36 -0.16
C LEU A 526 12.60 -35.45 -0.86
N LYS A 527 12.72 -35.39 -2.19
CA LYS A 527 13.51 -36.36 -2.96
C LYS A 527 15.01 -36.31 -2.63
N MET A 528 15.58 -35.11 -2.51
CA MET A 528 16.97 -34.93 -2.09
C MET A 528 17.21 -35.46 -0.68
N ARG A 529 16.27 -35.22 0.25
CA ARG A 529 16.33 -35.74 1.62
C ARG A 529 16.36 -37.26 1.65
N LEU A 530 15.53 -37.94 0.84
CA LEU A 530 15.54 -39.40 0.69
C LEU A 530 16.90 -39.92 0.19
N TRP A 531 17.54 -39.22 -0.76
CA TRP A 531 18.88 -39.60 -1.22
C TRP A 531 19.96 -39.41 -0.16
N LEU A 532 19.77 -38.47 0.77
CA LEU A 532 20.68 -38.16 1.87
C LEU A 532 20.45 -39.03 3.12
N GLU A 533 19.33 -39.74 3.26
CA GLU A 533 19.01 -40.56 4.45
C GLU A 533 20.07 -41.60 4.81
N LYS A 534 20.79 -42.12 3.82
CA LYS A 534 21.86 -43.13 4.01
C LYS A 534 23.26 -42.54 4.03
N ARG A 535 23.38 -41.21 4.15
CA ARG A 535 24.67 -40.54 4.26
C ARG A 535 25.34 -40.94 5.57
N ILE A 536 26.63 -41.27 5.51
CA ILE A 536 27.42 -41.67 6.68
C ILE A 536 28.43 -40.58 7.05
N ASN A 537 29.03 -39.91 6.07
CA ASN A 537 30.05 -38.88 6.31
C ASN A 537 29.49 -37.45 6.20
N PRO A 538 30.19 -36.45 6.78
CA PRO A 538 29.93 -35.04 6.52
C PRO A 538 29.84 -34.70 5.02
N ALA A 539 28.96 -33.77 4.67
CA ALA A 539 28.75 -33.32 3.30
C ALA A 539 29.29 -31.92 3.06
N VAL A 540 29.60 -31.63 1.80
CA VAL A 540 29.86 -30.26 1.33
C VAL A 540 28.68 -29.82 0.47
N MET A 541 28.07 -28.69 0.80
CA MET A 541 26.91 -28.16 0.09
C MET A 541 27.19 -26.76 -0.48
N SER A 542 26.72 -26.50 -1.69
CA SER A 542 26.72 -25.16 -2.30
C SER A 542 25.31 -24.82 -2.73
N LEU A 543 24.81 -23.65 -2.33
CA LEU A 543 23.52 -23.13 -2.74
C LEU A 543 23.71 -21.73 -3.33
N ARG A 544 23.37 -21.57 -4.60
CA ARG A 544 23.40 -20.29 -5.30
C ARG A 544 22.00 -19.74 -5.50
N VAL A 545 21.82 -18.46 -5.19
CA VAL A 545 20.59 -17.69 -5.40
C VAL A 545 20.89 -16.45 -6.24
N ASN A 546 20.35 -16.42 -7.46
CA ASN A 546 20.27 -15.26 -8.33
C ASN A 546 18.94 -14.55 -8.06
N ALA A 547 18.92 -13.73 -7.03
CA ALA A 547 17.72 -13.23 -6.37
C ALA A 547 17.09 -12.02 -7.09
N GLY A 548 17.83 -11.39 -8.01
CA GLY A 548 17.42 -10.21 -8.76
C GLY A 548 17.39 -8.91 -7.94
N LYS A 549 17.54 -7.79 -8.63
CA LYS A 549 17.57 -6.45 -8.03
C LYS A 549 16.23 -6.00 -7.48
N ILE A 550 16.25 -5.41 -6.29
CA ILE A 550 15.17 -4.67 -5.63
C ILE A 550 15.66 -3.22 -5.43
N PRO A 551 14.81 -2.19 -5.65
CA PRO A 551 15.20 -0.80 -5.38
C PRO A 551 15.52 -0.57 -3.90
N ALA A 552 16.50 0.28 -3.60
CA ALA A 552 16.94 0.57 -2.23
C ALA A 552 15.80 1.11 -1.34
N GLU A 553 14.84 1.81 -1.92
CA GLU A 553 13.69 2.44 -1.25
C GLU A 553 12.54 1.46 -0.98
N HIS A 554 12.68 0.20 -1.41
CA HIS A 554 11.65 -0.81 -1.19
C HIS A 554 11.58 -1.22 0.29
N TRP A 555 10.37 -1.45 0.82
CA TRP A 555 10.13 -1.73 2.24
C TRP A 555 10.96 -2.88 2.84
N VAL A 556 11.42 -3.83 2.02
CA VAL A 556 12.26 -4.95 2.46
C VAL A 556 13.61 -4.48 3.03
N HIS A 557 14.08 -3.29 2.63
CA HIS A 557 15.29 -2.64 3.14
C HIS A 557 14.99 -1.61 4.23
N SER A 558 13.73 -1.42 4.62
CA SER A 558 13.37 -0.54 5.73
C SER A 558 13.70 -1.21 7.06
N ASP A 559 14.51 -0.57 7.89
CA ASP A 559 14.86 -1.04 9.24
C ASP A 559 13.64 -1.35 10.11
N GLN A 560 12.54 -0.63 9.93
CA GLN A 560 11.32 -0.77 10.75
C GLN A 560 10.37 -1.86 10.26
N GLN A 561 10.47 -2.29 8.99
CA GLN A 561 9.50 -3.22 8.39
C GLN A 561 10.15 -4.51 7.87
N GLY A 562 11.17 -4.39 7.03
CA GLY A 562 11.78 -5.51 6.31
C GLY A 562 13.16 -5.92 6.82
N ARG A 563 13.90 -4.97 7.41
CA ARG A 563 15.29 -5.03 7.88
C ARG A 563 16.33 -5.27 6.79
N SER A 564 16.34 -6.46 6.20
CA SER A 564 17.31 -6.82 5.17
C SER A 564 16.84 -8.07 4.43
N ARG A 565 17.43 -8.37 3.27
CA ARG A 565 17.19 -9.68 2.61
C ARG A 565 17.89 -10.83 3.33
N ILE A 566 18.91 -10.54 4.15
CA ILE A 566 19.54 -11.54 5.03
C ILE A 566 18.48 -12.09 5.98
N VAL A 567 17.85 -11.20 6.74
CA VAL A 567 16.78 -11.55 7.67
C VAL A 567 15.55 -12.03 6.91
N GLY A 568 15.07 -11.25 5.94
CA GLY A 568 13.80 -11.47 5.28
C GLY A 568 13.76 -12.56 4.22
N GLU A 569 14.86 -13.02 3.64
CA GLU A 569 14.86 -14.03 2.57
C GLU A 569 15.91 -15.13 2.77
N MET A 570 17.10 -14.85 3.31
CA MET A 570 18.15 -15.86 3.43
C MET A 570 17.86 -16.94 4.46
N THR A 571 17.04 -16.64 5.47
CA THR A 571 16.46 -17.60 6.42
C THR A 571 15.84 -18.82 5.72
N HIS A 572 15.21 -18.60 4.57
CA HIS A 572 14.66 -19.65 3.71
C HIS A 572 15.69 -20.66 3.22
N PHE A 573 16.89 -20.21 2.87
CA PHE A 573 17.96 -21.07 2.37
C PHE A 573 18.75 -21.71 3.52
N ILE A 574 18.88 -21.01 4.64
CA ILE A 574 19.47 -21.56 5.87
C ILE A 574 18.60 -22.71 6.39
N ASP A 575 17.27 -22.56 6.41
CA ASP A 575 16.35 -23.64 6.73
C ASP A 575 16.51 -24.84 5.80
N LEU A 576 16.59 -24.60 4.48
CA LEU A 576 16.76 -25.67 3.51
C LEU A 576 18.07 -26.44 3.69
N MET A 577 19.18 -25.75 3.98
CA MET A 577 20.46 -26.39 4.27
C MET A 577 20.36 -27.28 5.51
N GLN A 578 19.75 -26.77 6.58
CA GLN A 578 19.48 -27.54 7.80
C GLN A 578 18.64 -28.77 7.52
N TYR A 579 17.55 -28.61 6.76
CA TYR A 579 16.64 -29.68 6.41
C TYR A 579 17.32 -30.80 5.61
N LEU A 580 18.11 -30.43 4.59
CA LEU A 580 18.77 -31.40 3.72
C LEU A 580 19.92 -32.12 4.44
N LEU A 581 20.72 -31.40 5.21
CA LEU A 581 21.85 -31.97 5.94
C LEU A 581 21.42 -32.71 7.20
N ASP A 582 20.27 -32.38 7.78
CA ASP A 582 19.82 -32.90 9.07
C ASP A 582 20.82 -32.58 10.20
N GLU A 583 21.36 -31.36 10.17
CA GLU A 583 22.36 -30.84 11.08
C GLU A 583 22.05 -29.40 11.49
N LYS A 584 22.59 -28.96 12.63
CA LYS A 584 22.42 -27.59 13.14
C LYS A 584 23.65 -26.73 12.79
N PRO A 585 23.47 -25.48 12.32
CA PRO A 585 24.56 -24.52 12.17
C PRO A 585 25.33 -24.35 13.48
N ALA A 586 26.65 -24.30 13.38
CA ALA A 586 27.58 -24.20 14.49
C ALA A 586 28.49 -22.98 14.38
N SER A 587 28.80 -22.49 13.19
CA SER A 587 29.50 -21.21 13.01
C SER A 587 29.26 -20.67 11.60
N VAL A 588 29.46 -19.36 11.41
CA VAL A 588 29.30 -18.71 10.11
C VAL A 588 30.40 -17.69 9.84
N PHE A 589 30.79 -17.58 8.57
CA PHE A 589 31.69 -16.56 8.09
C PHE A 589 31.18 -16.00 6.76
N ALA A 590 31.07 -14.67 6.66
CA ALA A 590 30.44 -14.03 5.51
C ALA A 590 31.25 -12.85 4.93
N PHE A 591 31.14 -12.67 3.62
CA PHE A 591 31.64 -11.52 2.88
C PHE A 591 30.56 -10.94 1.99
N ARG A 592 30.54 -9.62 1.84
CA ARG A 592 29.66 -8.91 0.91
C ARG A 592 30.44 -8.08 -0.08
N VAL A 593 29.80 -7.71 -1.19
CA VAL A 593 30.33 -6.70 -2.11
C VAL A 593 30.49 -5.37 -1.35
N SER A 594 31.59 -4.67 -1.62
CA SER A 594 31.86 -3.34 -1.06
C SER A 594 31.53 -2.28 -2.12
N GLY A 595 30.59 -1.39 -1.80
CA GLY A 595 30.11 -0.32 -2.71
C GLY A 595 29.52 0.87 -1.95
N ASP A 596 29.06 1.88 -2.69
CA ASP A 596 28.49 3.12 -2.14
C ASP A 596 27.07 2.99 -1.58
N ASP A 597 26.51 1.77 -1.62
CA ASP A 597 25.13 1.42 -1.23
C ASP A 597 24.04 2.21 -1.97
N LYS A 598 24.40 2.90 -3.07
CA LYS A 598 23.48 3.67 -3.93
C LYS A 598 23.27 2.98 -5.26
N SER A 599 24.36 2.51 -5.86
CA SER A 599 24.34 1.82 -7.15
C SER A 599 23.86 0.37 -7.03
N ILE A 600 24.27 -0.28 -5.95
CA ILE A 600 23.91 -1.64 -5.53
C ILE A 600 23.56 -1.62 -4.05
N VAL A 601 22.62 -2.46 -3.62
CA VAL A 601 22.41 -2.69 -2.18
C VAL A 601 23.43 -3.74 -1.75
N ASN A 602 24.38 -3.36 -0.89
CA ASN A 602 25.52 -4.21 -0.56
C ASN A 602 25.08 -5.50 0.15
N ASN A 603 24.08 -5.42 1.03
CA ASN A 603 23.55 -6.57 1.77
C ASN A 603 22.72 -7.55 0.92
N ASP A 604 22.52 -7.23 -0.36
CA ASP A 604 21.87 -8.10 -1.35
C ASP A 604 22.88 -8.93 -2.16
N ASN A 605 24.19 -8.77 -1.92
CA ASN A 605 25.24 -9.42 -2.68
C ASN A 605 26.35 -9.93 -1.75
N LEU A 606 26.25 -11.20 -1.34
CA LEU A 606 27.12 -11.80 -0.34
C LEU A 606 27.36 -13.30 -0.54
N ILE A 607 28.40 -13.78 0.13
CA ILE A 607 28.71 -15.19 0.29
C ILE A 607 28.79 -15.46 1.79
N ALA A 608 28.09 -16.48 2.27
CA ALA A 608 28.18 -16.97 3.64
C ALA A 608 28.59 -18.45 3.65
N THR A 609 29.57 -18.81 4.46
CA THR A 609 29.99 -20.20 4.70
C THR A 609 29.55 -20.60 6.10
N ILE A 610 28.80 -21.69 6.21
CA ILE A 610 28.20 -22.19 7.44
C ILE A 610 28.80 -23.55 7.76
N GLN A 611 29.40 -23.69 8.94
CA GLN A 611 29.81 -24.97 9.48
C GLN A 611 28.68 -25.57 10.31
N PHE A 612 28.43 -26.87 10.19
CA PHE A 612 27.40 -27.59 10.91
C PHE A 612 28.00 -28.45 12.03
N ASN A 613 27.17 -28.75 13.03
CA ASN A 613 27.60 -29.40 14.27
C ASN A 613 28.06 -30.86 14.12
N ARG A 614 27.77 -31.55 13.01
CA ARG A 614 28.33 -32.88 12.70
C ARG A 614 29.42 -32.82 11.63
N GLY A 615 29.95 -31.64 11.34
CA GLY A 615 31.12 -31.43 10.49
C GLY A 615 30.81 -31.12 9.03
N SER A 616 29.54 -31.13 8.60
CA SER A 616 29.21 -30.68 7.24
C SER A 616 29.49 -29.18 7.07
N VAL A 617 29.76 -28.76 5.84
CA VAL A 617 29.97 -27.34 5.51
C VAL A 617 29.09 -26.97 4.32
N ALA A 618 28.42 -25.81 4.41
CA ALA A 618 27.61 -25.28 3.32
C ALA A 618 28.00 -23.85 2.97
N THR A 619 27.95 -23.51 1.68
CA THR A 619 28.14 -22.14 1.19
C THR A 619 26.84 -21.63 0.57
N LEU A 620 26.36 -20.48 1.05
CA LEU A 620 25.29 -19.70 0.44
C LEU A 620 25.90 -18.58 -0.41
N ILE A 621 25.67 -18.61 -1.72
CA ILE A 621 26.03 -17.54 -2.64
C ILE A 621 24.74 -16.80 -3.00
N TYR A 622 24.64 -15.54 -2.60
CA TYR A 622 23.45 -14.72 -2.79
C TYR A 622 23.79 -13.47 -3.60
N ALA A 623 23.16 -13.31 -4.76
CA ALA A 623 23.44 -12.20 -5.67
C ALA A 623 22.15 -11.58 -6.23
N SER A 624 22.03 -10.25 -6.17
CA SER A 624 20.94 -9.50 -6.77
C SER A 624 21.22 -8.99 -8.18
N GLU A 625 22.50 -8.85 -8.55
CA GLU A 625 22.90 -8.22 -9.82
C GLU A 625 22.92 -9.19 -11.02
N GLY A 626 22.54 -10.46 -10.82
CA GLY A 626 22.50 -11.45 -11.89
C GLY A 626 21.36 -11.24 -12.90
N ASN A 627 21.56 -11.70 -14.13
CA ASN A 627 20.53 -11.66 -15.17
C ASN A 627 19.41 -12.66 -14.86
N ARG A 628 18.15 -12.21 -14.85
CA ARG A 628 16.97 -13.03 -14.54
C ARG A 628 16.68 -14.15 -15.55
N ALA A 629 17.32 -14.14 -16.72
CA ALA A 629 17.24 -15.24 -17.68
C ALA A 629 18.02 -16.49 -17.24
N PHE A 630 18.97 -16.33 -16.31
CA PHE A 630 19.69 -17.45 -15.72
C PHE A 630 18.88 -18.10 -14.60
N ASN A 631 19.16 -19.37 -14.28
CA ASN A 631 18.42 -20.08 -13.25
C ASN A 631 18.53 -19.37 -11.90
N ARG A 632 17.39 -19.24 -11.21
CA ARG A 632 17.31 -18.49 -9.95
C ARG A 632 18.09 -19.22 -8.87
N GLU A 633 17.92 -20.53 -8.79
CA GLU A 633 18.43 -21.34 -7.70
C GLU A 633 19.13 -22.60 -8.21
N TYR A 634 20.25 -22.89 -7.59
CA TYR A 634 21.04 -24.07 -7.88
C TYR A 634 21.66 -24.61 -6.60
N THR A 635 21.57 -25.92 -6.41
CA THR A 635 22.09 -26.61 -5.23
C THR A 635 22.97 -27.77 -5.66
N GLU A 636 24.10 -27.92 -5.01
CA GLU A 636 25.02 -29.06 -5.15
C GLU A 636 25.37 -29.61 -3.78
N ILE A 637 25.37 -30.93 -3.63
CA ILE A 637 25.70 -31.60 -2.37
C ILE A 637 26.62 -32.79 -2.67
N PHE A 638 27.84 -32.76 -2.14
CA PHE A 638 28.86 -33.77 -2.30
C PHE A 638 28.99 -34.60 -1.02
N PHE A 639 28.85 -35.92 -1.12
CA PHE A 639 28.90 -36.85 0.03
C PHE A 639 29.14 -38.28 -0.46
N ASP A 640 29.87 -39.10 0.30
CA ASP A 640 29.98 -40.57 0.09
C ASP A 640 30.18 -41.02 -1.38
N GLU A 641 31.07 -40.36 -2.13
CA GLU A 641 31.32 -40.58 -3.58
C GLU A 641 30.10 -40.36 -4.49
N LYS A 642 29.17 -39.52 -4.03
CA LYS A 642 27.93 -39.14 -4.72
C LYS A 642 27.83 -37.62 -4.78
N ILE A 643 27.08 -37.16 -5.76
CA ILE A 643 26.66 -35.76 -5.88
C ILE A 643 25.15 -35.70 -6.10
N ILE A 644 24.50 -34.77 -5.40
CA ILE A 644 23.15 -34.33 -5.73
C ILE A 644 23.25 -32.95 -6.35
N THR A 645 22.57 -32.74 -7.47
CA THR A 645 22.35 -31.41 -8.05
C THR A 645 20.85 -31.11 -8.09
N SER A 646 20.49 -29.84 -7.96
CA SER A 646 19.11 -29.38 -8.12
C SER A 646 19.09 -28.02 -8.77
N SER A 647 18.32 -27.88 -9.84
CA SER A 647 18.16 -26.62 -10.58
C SER A 647 16.70 -26.16 -10.50
N ASP A 648 16.51 -25.00 -9.88
CA ASP A 648 15.23 -24.30 -9.72
C ASP A 648 14.09 -25.11 -9.10
N PHE A 649 14.33 -26.26 -8.46
CA PHE A 649 13.25 -27.18 -8.05
C PHE A 649 12.36 -27.59 -9.24
N ARG A 650 13.01 -27.82 -10.39
CA ARG A 650 12.43 -28.38 -11.61
C ARG A 650 13.06 -29.71 -11.98
N VAL A 651 14.38 -29.81 -11.74
CA VAL A 651 15.17 -31.02 -11.99
C VAL A 651 16.13 -31.20 -10.82
N SER A 652 16.14 -32.38 -10.22
CA SER A 652 17.18 -32.81 -9.29
C SER A 652 17.75 -34.14 -9.73
N GLU A 653 19.05 -34.32 -9.57
CA GLU A 653 19.78 -35.49 -10.04
C GLU A 653 20.70 -36.00 -8.94
N LEU A 654 20.67 -37.30 -8.68
CA LEU A 654 21.67 -38.02 -7.91
C LEU A 654 22.62 -38.70 -8.90
N MET A 655 23.91 -38.49 -8.75
CA MET A 655 24.95 -39.22 -9.48
C MET A 655 25.82 -40.00 -8.49
N ALA A 656 26.03 -41.28 -8.77
CA ALA A 656 26.92 -42.19 -8.04
C ALA A 656 27.71 -43.04 -9.05
N ALA A 657 28.81 -43.65 -8.61
CA ALA A 657 29.75 -44.40 -9.47
C ALA A 657 29.11 -45.45 -10.42
N LYS A 658 27.95 -46.02 -10.06
CA LYS A 658 27.27 -47.07 -10.86
C LYS A 658 25.80 -46.77 -11.18
N LYS A 659 25.25 -45.64 -10.73
CA LYS A 659 23.83 -45.32 -10.87
C LYS A 659 23.61 -43.81 -10.87
N SER A 660 22.83 -43.32 -11.82
CA SER A 660 22.24 -41.98 -11.76
C SER A 660 20.73 -42.08 -11.63
N GLU A 661 20.13 -41.14 -10.90
CA GLU A 661 18.70 -41.02 -10.75
C GLU A 661 18.30 -39.57 -10.96
N LYS A 662 17.32 -39.33 -11.85
CA LYS A 662 16.83 -38.00 -12.18
C LYS A 662 15.36 -37.86 -11.79
N PHE A 663 15.05 -36.81 -11.05
CA PHE A 663 13.70 -36.43 -10.68
C PHE A 663 13.33 -35.09 -11.34
N LYS A 664 12.23 -35.06 -12.09
CA LYS A 664 11.81 -33.90 -12.86
C LYS A 664 10.32 -33.66 -12.68
N THR A 665 9.94 -32.40 -12.51
CA THR A 665 8.55 -31.93 -12.53
C THR A 665 8.27 -31.13 -13.81
N SER A 666 6.99 -31.02 -14.18
CA SER A 666 6.57 -30.25 -15.37
C SER A 666 6.66 -28.73 -15.16
N SER A 667 6.56 -28.28 -13.90
CA SER A 667 6.64 -26.89 -13.48
C SER A 667 7.57 -26.73 -12.29
N GLN A 668 7.89 -25.49 -11.94
CA GLN A 668 8.66 -25.19 -10.75
C GLN A 668 7.87 -25.57 -9.48
N ALA A 669 8.38 -26.52 -8.70
CA ALA A 669 7.67 -27.05 -7.54
C ALA A 669 8.32 -26.54 -6.24
N LEU A 670 7.98 -25.32 -5.83
CA LEU A 670 8.62 -24.68 -4.67
C LEU A 670 8.12 -25.19 -3.31
N GLY A 671 7.02 -25.94 -3.24
CA GLY A 671 6.53 -26.53 -1.99
C GLY A 671 5.44 -25.73 -1.25
N HIS A 672 4.90 -24.65 -1.81
CA HIS A 672 3.88 -23.83 -1.12
C HIS A 672 2.58 -24.59 -0.84
N SER A 673 2.10 -25.40 -1.78
CA SER A 673 0.84 -26.14 -1.57
C SER A 673 1.06 -27.30 -0.59
N GLU A 674 2.22 -27.92 -0.66
CA GLU A 674 2.67 -29.00 0.21
C GLU A 674 2.86 -28.53 1.65
N GLU A 675 3.42 -27.33 1.85
CA GLU A 675 3.55 -26.68 3.16
C GLU A 675 2.18 -26.41 3.81
N ILE A 676 1.26 -25.81 3.06
CA ILE A 676 -0.11 -25.54 3.55
C ILE A 676 -0.80 -26.85 3.91
N ALA A 677 -0.66 -27.89 3.07
CA ALA A 677 -1.20 -29.21 3.36
C ALA A 677 -0.59 -29.80 4.64
N ALA A 678 0.74 -29.77 4.78
CA ALA A 678 1.44 -30.25 5.97
C ALA A 678 0.95 -29.54 7.24
N PHE A 679 0.81 -28.21 7.20
CA PHE A 679 0.26 -27.44 8.31
C PHE A 679 -1.14 -27.87 8.71
N VAL A 680 -2.04 -28.05 7.73
CA VAL A 680 -3.41 -28.53 7.99
C VAL A 680 -3.40 -29.91 8.64
N HIS A 681 -2.55 -30.83 8.18
CA HIS A 681 -2.41 -32.16 8.78
C HIS A 681 -1.89 -32.10 10.21
N TYR A 682 -0.85 -31.30 10.47
CA TYR A 682 -0.29 -31.16 11.82
C TYR A 682 -1.28 -30.49 12.78
N ALA A 683 -2.01 -29.48 12.32
CA ALA A 683 -3.03 -28.80 13.11
C ALA A 683 -4.24 -29.72 13.42
N LEU A 684 -4.49 -30.75 12.61
CA LEU A 684 -5.46 -31.82 12.88
C LEU A 684 -4.93 -32.90 13.85
N GLY A 685 -3.68 -32.77 14.34
CA GLY A 685 -3.07 -33.70 15.28
C GLY A 685 -2.33 -34.88 14.63
N GLU A 686 -2.11 -34.86 13.32
CA GLU A 686 -1.28 -35.87 12.66
C GLU A 686 0.20 -35.76 13.09
N LYS A 687 0.93 -36.87 13.02
CA LYS A 687 2.33 -36.92 13.46
C LYS A 687 3.18 -35.90 12.68
N ASN A 688 3.85 -35.03 13.43
CA ASN A 688 4.69 -33.97 12.89
C ASN A 688 6.19 -34.28 13.12
N ASN A 689 7.01 -34.16 12.07
CA ASN A 689 8.47 -34.28 12.15
C ASN A 689 9.18 -32.90 12.11
N TYR A 690 8.42 -31.81 12.03
CA TYR A 690 8.90 -30.44 12.10
C TYR A 690 9.20 -30.05 13.55
N SER A 691 10.41 -29.52 13.79
CA SER A 691 10.78 -28.95 15.09
C SER A 691 10.84 -27.43 14.98
N PHE A 692 9.94 -26.74 15.70
CA PHE A 692 9.92 -25.28 15.76
C PHE A 692 11.20 -24.69 16.38
N GLU A 693 11.86 -25.41 17.30
CA GLU A 693 13.11 -24.95 17.92
C GLU A 693 14.26 -24.78 16.91
N ASN A 694 14.22 -25.50 15.78
CA ASN A 694 15.21 -25.31 14.72
C ASN A 694 15.08 -23.92 14.05
N GLU A 695 13.91 -23.29 14.12
CA GLU A 695 13.72 -21.95 13.56
C GLU A 695 14.42 -20.86 14.36
N PHE A 696 14.60 -21.06 15.66
CA PHE A 696 15.45 -20.19 16.47
C PHE A 696 16.89 -20.22 15.94
N ILE A 697 17.39 -21.41 15.60
CA ILE A 697 18.74 -21.59 15.06
C ILE A 697 18.87 -21.00 13.65
N THR A 698 17.84 -21.18 12.80
CA THR A 698 17.76 -20.50 11.49
C THR A 698 17.91 -19.00 11.64
N MET A 699 17.17 -18.41 12.58
CA MET A 699 17.17 -16.96 12.79
C MET A 699 18.47 -16.45 13.42
N GLN A 700 19.02 -17.16 14.41
CA GLN A 700 20.34 -16.88 14.99
C GLN A 700 21.44 -16.91 13.93
N THR A 701 21.38 -17.86 13.00
CA THR A 701 22.34 -17.96 11.89
C THR A 701 22.24 -16.73 10.97
N ALA A 702 21.03 -16.25 10.68
CA ALA A 702 20.85 -15.04 9.88
C ALA A 702 21.44 -13.79 10.57
N PHE A 703 21.24 -13.64 11.88
CA PHE A 703 21.87 -12.56 12.65
C PHE A 703 23.39 -12.70 12.74
N ALA A 704 23.90 -13.92 12.90
CA ALA A 704 25.34 -14.18 12.90
C ALA A 704 26.01 -13.86 11.54
N ILE A 705 25.28 -13.99 10.42
CA ILE A 705 25.75 -13.50 9.12
C ILE A 705 25.90 -11.98 9.14
N GLU A 706 24.89 -11.24 9.62
CA GLU A 706 24.98 -9.76 9.75
C GLU A 706 26.17 -9.35 10.63
N GLU A 707 26.37 -10.04 11.76
CA GLU A 707 27.48 -9.79 12.68
C GLU A 707 28.85 -10.10 12.05
N SER A 708 28.99 -11.23 11.33
CA SER A 708 30.22 -11.58 10.62
C SER A 708 30.58 -10.54 9.56
N LEU A 709 29.60 -10.02 8.82
CA LEU A 709 29.81 -8.95 7.85
C LEU A 709 30.25 -7.63 8.50
N ALA A 710 29.76 -7.34 9.71
CA ALA A 710 30.12 -6.14 10.46
C ALA A 710 31.54 -6.21 11.04
N LEU A 711 31.92 -7.37 11.60
CA LEU A 711 33.17 -7.53 12.35
C LEU A 711 34.35 -8.05 11.50
N LYS A 712 34.08 -8.57 10.28
CA LYS A 712 35.08 -9.24 9.40
C LYS A 712 35.86 -10.35 10.11
N SER A 713 35.30 -10.95 11.16
CA SER A 713 35.88 -12.07 11.91
C SER A 713 34.94 -13.28 11.85
N ALA A 714 35.52 -14.47 11.93
CA ALA A 714 34.75 -15.68 12.20
C ALA A 714 34.22 -15.60 13.64
N GLN A 715 32.90 -15.67 13.81
CA GLN A 715 32.27 -15.73 15.13
C GLN A 715 32.13 -17.20 15.55
N SER A 716 32.55 -17.50 16.78
CA SER A 716 32.38 -18.79 17.46
C SER A 716 31.27 -18.64 18.49
N PRO A 717 30.18 -19.43 18.48
CA PRO A 717 29.02 -19.20 19.35
C PRO A 717 29.14 -19.86 20.73
N GLU A 718 30.33 -19.83 21.34
CA GLU A 718 30.47 -20.15 22.77
C GLU A 718 31.03 -18.92 23.51
N ARG A 719 30.14 -18.24 24.22
CA ARG A 719 30.44 -17.53 25.46
C ARG A 719 29.55 -18.06 26.56
#